data_AF-A0A8C6A787-F1
#
_entry.id   AF-A0A8C6A787-F1
#
_cell.length_a   1.000
_cell.length_b   1.000
_cell.length_c   1.000
_cell.angle_alpha   90.00
_cell.angle_beta   90.00
_cell.angle_gamma   90.00
#
_symmetry.space_group_name_H-M   'P 1'
#
loop_
_entity.id
_entity.type
_entity.pdbx_description
1 polymer ?
#
loop_
_entity_poly.entity_id
_entity_poly.type
_entity_poly.pdbx_seq_one_letter_code
_entity_poly.pdbx_strand_id
1 'polypeptide(L)'
;MDVYRTAAAALDRLVTRRLQPPPEFVGAARRALGALDAALRERGGRRGGAGPGLRVLKTVKEGSFGRGTALRGGCDSELVIFFGCFESYEDQRGRRAEILQEMQGLLDAWCRDRIPGLRLQFPEQNMPGVLWFQLVSEDLENWMDVKLVPAFDALGTLSPGIKPKREVYATLLNSGCQGGEHAACFAELRRNFVNTRPVKLKNLILLVKHWFRQAFQEEAQSRPLPPVYALELLTIFAWERGCGKDAFSLAQGFRSVLGLIQQYQGLRVFWTVNYSLEDPTVGDFLRRQLERPRPVILDPADPTWDVGSGTAWHWDVLAQEARTCCHHPCFLEAAGSPVQPWEGLGLPRAECSDLGHCVLRDSDQETPEDSRSLDDTECHWPAAAASTAPSALGAASASALAQVPARELDRFIQDHLQPNPRLQEQAKRAIEVLQRCLHKNCTYRPSRVIKGGSFGRGTNLRGDCDAELILFLNCFTNFEDQERHRGEIIKEIRTQLASGWQDPVPGLRLTFPEQNTPGALQVQLVSATPETWVNVSLLPAFDAMGQLGADTKPQPQVYTALFNSGGHDGKHAACFAELRRNFVNTRPAKLKNLILLVKHWYHHVAAQNQEQPGPSLPPAYALELLTIFAWEQGCKNHSFNMAQGLRTVLGLVQQYQDLCVYWTDNYGTEDPALRTHLLGQLRKPRPLILDPADPTWNVGQGSWELLAQNAVALMTQACCMSGDRTPVSPWDVLPALLHQTPARDLDKFISRFLQPNRHFLAQVNKAVNTICSFLRENCFRNSPIKVLKVVKGGSSAKGTALRGRSDADIVVFLSCFTQFTEQGNKRAEIISEIRAQLEACQQEQQFEVKFEISKWENPRVLSFSLTSQTMLDHSVDFDVLPAFDALGQLGAGSRPPHAQVYRDLIRSYHCAGEFSTCFTELQRDFIVSRPTKLKSLIRLVKYWYRQGHKMPKGKGSLPPQHGLELLTVYAWEQGGQDPQFGMAEGFRTVLELITQYHQLRVYWTVNYSAEDETIRDFLRQQLQKPRPIILDPADPTGNLGHSARWDLLAKEAEDSMSALCCTDRDGTAIRPWPVRGAAVVWGAVSWV
;
A
#
# COMPACT_ATOMS: atom_id res chain seq x y z
N MET A 1 16.53 -22.72 24.28
CA MET A 1 15.85 -23.99 23.95
C MET A 1 16.43 -24.48 22.65
N ASP A 2 16.62 -25.78 22.58
CA ASP A 2 17.22 -26.51 21.46
C ASP A 2 16.22 -26.66 20.29
N VAL A 3 16.61 -26.24 19.09
CA VAL A 3 15.80 -26.43 17.86
C VAL A 3 15.45 -27.89 17.66
N TYR A 4 16.40 -28.79 17.90
CA TYR A 4 16.27 -30.22 17.66
C TYR A 4 15.23 -30.88 18.56
N ARG A 5 15.00 -30.36 19.77
CA ARG A 5 13.97 -30.88 20.68
C ARG A 5 12.58 -30.31 20.43
N THR A 6 12.45 -29.34 19.52
CA THR A 6 11.18 -28.65 19.25
C THR A 6 10.44 -29.37 18.13
N ALA A 7 9.20 -29.82 18.38
CA ALA A 7 8.37 -30.43 17.34
C ALA A 7 8.11 -29.46 16.16
N ALA A 8 7.99 -29.98 14.93
CA ALA A 8 7.76 -29.19 13.71
C ALA A 8 6.62 -28.16 13.86
N ALA A 9 5.49 -28.57 14.44
CA ALA A 9 4.32 -27.70 14.66
C ALA A 9 4.54 -26.58 15.70
N ALA A 10 5.57 -26.69 16.55
CA ALA A 10 5.88 -25.74 17.61
C ALA A 10 6.98 -24.73 17.23
N LEU A 11 7.57 -24.84 16.03
CA LEU A 11 8.65 -23.94 15.59
C LEU A 11 8.22 -22.47 15.53
N ASP A 12 6.99 -22.18 15.09
CA ASP A 12 6.44 -20.81 15.10
C ASP A 12 6.41 -20.22 16.53
N ARG A 13 6.08 -21.05 17.53
CA ARG A 13 6.07 -20.64 18.94
C ARG A 13 7.50 -20.45 19.49
N LEU A 14 8.45 -21.26 19.05
CA LEU A 14 9.87 -21.10 19.40
C LEU A 14 10.40 -19.75 18.91
N VAL A 15 10.19 -19.44 17.62
CA VAL A 15 10.67 -18.18 17.02
C VAL A 15 10.09 -16.97 17.75
N THR A 16 8.77 -16.93 17.92
CA THR A 16 8.06 -15.78 18.51
C THR A 16 8.39 -15.56 19.99
N ARG A 17 8.58 -16.63 20.78
CA ARG A 17 8.83 -16.49 22.22
C ARG A 17 10.30 -16.36 22.60
N ARG A 18 11.21 -16.90 21.78
CA ARG A 18 12.61 -17.12 22.20
C ARG A 18 13.66 -16.54 21.27
N LEU A 19 13.39 -16.38 19.98
CA LEU A 19 14.41 -15.94 19.01
C LEU A 19 14.34 -14.45 18.71
N GLN A 20 13.18 -13.82 18.86
CA GLN A 20 13.04 -12.38 18.63
C GLN A 20 13.63 -11.57 19.79
N PRO A 21 14.43 -10.52 19.52
CA PRO A 21 14.96 -9.64 20.57
C PRO A 21 13.82 -8.93 21.34
N PRO A 22 13.98 -8.68 22.65
CA PRO A 22 13.00 -7.93 23.42
C PRO A 22 12.73 -6.54 22.83
N PRO A 23 11.46 -6.08 22.78
CA PRO A 23 11.13 -4.74 22.27
C PRO A 23 11.87 -3.61 23.00
N GLU A 24 12.12 -3.78 24.30
CA GLU A 24 12.85 -2.82 25.13
C GLU A 24 14.31 -2.65 24.67
N PHE A 25 15.02 -3.76 24.46
CA PHE A 25 16.39 -3.76 23.93
C PHE A 25 16.44 -3.15 22.52
N VAL A 26 15.52 -3.52 21.63
CA VAL A 26 15.43 -2.97 20.27
C VAL A 26 15.17 -1.46 20.31
N GLY A 27 14.30 -1.00 21.21
CA GLY A 27 13.99 0.41 21.41
C GLY A 27 15.20 1.19 21.92
N ALA A 28 15.89 0.66 22.92
CA ALA A 28 17.11 1.27 23.48
C ALA A 28 18.23 1.34 22.45
N ALA A 29 18.51 0.25 21.74
CA ALA A 29 19.55 0.21 20.70
C ALA A 29 19.24 1.15 19.54
N ARG A 30 17.95 1.25 19.13
CA ARG A 30 17.54 2.20 18.08
C ARG A 30 17.78 3.66 18.49
N ARG A 31 17.50 4.02 19.76
CA ARG A 31 17.77 5.35 20.31
C ARG A 31 19.28 5.62 20.37
N ALA A 32 20.06 4.67 20.89
CA ALA A 32 21.52 4.76 20.96
C ALA A 32 22.14 5.04 19.58
N LEU A 33 21.81 4.21 18.59
CA LEU A 33 22.30 4.39 17.21
C LEU A 33 21.79 5.68 16.55
N GLY A 34 20.61 6.17 16.95
CA GLY A 34 20.09 7.47 16.50
C GLY A 34 20.85 8.65 17.11
N ALA A 35 21.20 8.58 18.39
CA ALA A 35 22.01 9.58 19.07
C ALA A 35 23.44 9.61 18.51
N LEU A 36 24.03 8.45 18.23
CA LEU A 36 25.34 8.36 17.57
C LEU A 36 25.31 8.97 16.16
N ASP A 37 24.28 8.66 15.37
CA ASP A 37 24.09 9.26 14.05
C ASP A 37 23.97 10.79 14.12
N ALA A 38 23.19 11.33 15.08
CA ALA A 38 23.09 12.76 15.30
C ALA A 38 24.44 13.39 15.67
N ALA A 39 25.18 12.77 16.60
CA ALA A 39 26.49 13.25 17.03
C ALA A 39 27.51 13.30 15.88
N LEU A 40 27.52 12.27 15.03
CA LEU A 40 28.37 12.21 13.84
C LEU A 40 28.03 13.32 12.83
N ARG A 41 26.75 13.66 12.67
CA ARG A 41 26.31 14.74 11.76
C ARG A 41 26.54 16.15 12.32
N GLU A 42 26.33 16.36 13.62
CA GLU A 42 26.46 17.67 14.27
C GLU A 42 27.92 18.12 14.43
N ARG A 43 28.82 17.21 14.81
CA ARG A 43 30.24 17.55 15.04
C ARG A 43 31.08 17.56 13.77
N GLY A 44 30.69 16.83 12.73
CA GLY A 44 31.28 16.94 11.39
C GLY A 44 31.11 18.32 10.74
N GLY A 45 30.25 19.19 11.29
CA GLY A 45 29.96 20.53 10.78
C GLY A 45 30.61 21.70 11.53
N ARG A 46 31.38 21.51 12.60
CA ARG A 46 32.01 22.64 13.33
C ARG A 46 33.23 23.20 12.58
N ARG A 47 33.05 24.35 11.92
CA ARG A 47 34.14 25.27 11.55
C ARG A 47 34.82 25.78 12.83
N GLY A 48 35.99 25.27 13.17
CA GLY A 48 36.75 25.76 14.34
C GLY A 48 38.15 25.18 14.55
N GLY A 49 38.51 24.06 13.92
CA GLY A 49 39.88 23.54 13.89
C GLY A 49 40.45 23.59 12.47
N ALA A 50 41.75 23.88 12.32
CA ALA A 50 42.42 24.07 11.03
C ALA A 50 42.64 22.76 10.24
N GLY A 51 41.55 22.09 9.83
CA GLY A 51 41.53 20.93 8.94
C GLY A 51 40.21 20.81 8.17
N PRO A 52 40.18 20.19 6.98
CA PRO A 52 38.96 20.02 6.19
C PRO A 52 37.96 19.11 6.92
N GLY A 53 36.87 19.67 7.43
CA GLY A 53 35.89 18.94 8.26
C GLY A 53 35.14 17.82 7.52
N LEU A 54 35.00 16.67 8.18
CA LEU A 54 34.26 15.50 7.71
C LEU A 54 32.75 15.75 7.59
N ARG A 55 32.28 16.05 6.37
CA ARG A 55 30.84 16.17 6.09
C ARG A 55 30.20 14.79 5.88
N VAL A 56 29.33 14.38 6.81
CA VAL A 56 28.45 13.21 6.66
C VAL A 56 27.28 13.58 5.74
N LEU A 57 27.11 12.85 4.63
CA LEU A 57 26.01 13.02 3.67
C LEU A 57 24.74 12.30 4.13
N LYS A 58 24.88 11.03 4.50
CA LYS A 58 23.81 10.15 4.98
C LYS A 58 24.38 9.00 5.79
N THR A 59 23.51 8.33 6.54
CA THR A 59 23.86 7.14 7.32
C THR A 59 22.81 6.06 7.13
N VAL A 60 23.26 4.80 7.10
CA VAL A 60 22.43 3.64 6.82
C VAL A 60 22.71 2.57 7.87
N LYS A 61 21.64 2.13 8.54
CA LYS A 61 21.68 1.00 9.48
C LYS A 61 21.52 -0.29 8.69
N GLU A 62 22.60 -1.05 8.55
CA GLU A 62 22.72 -2.38 7.97
C GLU A 62 22.96 -3.40 9.11
N GLY A 63 23.60 -4.54 8.86
CA GLY A 63 23.66 -5.67 9.77
C GLY A 63 22.33 -6.39 9.94
N SER A 64 22.33 -7.45 10.76
CA SER A 64 21.09 -8.18 11.06
C SER A 64 20.01 -7.31 11.70
N PHE A 65 20.40 -6.29 12.47
CA PHE A 65 19.48 -5.30 13.02
C PHE A 65 18.82 -4.45 11.91
N GLY A 66 19.60 -3.94 10.95
CA GLY A 66 19.08 -3.14 9.84
C GLY A 66 18.22 -3.94 8.87
N ARG A 67 18.57 -5.22 8.63
CA ARG A 67 17.83 -6.15 7.76
C ARG A 67 16.55 -6.69 8.40
N GLY A 68 16.35 -6.48 9.70
CA GLY A 68 15.19 -7.00 10.44
C GLY A 68 15.28 -8.49 10.76
N THR A 69 16.50 -9.02 10.86
CA THR A 69 16.82 -10.44 11.11
C THR A 69 17.71 -10.63 12.35
N ALA A 70 17.65 -9.68 13.31
CA ALA A 70 18.39 -9.75 14.57
C ALA A 70 17.83 -10.85 15.50
N LEU A 71 18.73 -11.59 16.16
CA LEU A 71 18.40 -12.63 17.14
C LEU A 71 18.50 -12.11 18.57
N ARG A 72 17.68 -12.67 19.46
CA ARG A 72 17.82 -12.54 20.92
C ARG A 72 19.17 -13.13 21.37
N GLY A 73 19.78 -12.53 22.39
CA GLY A 73 21.05 -13.02 22.93
C GLY A 73 22.23 -12.80 21.99
N GLY A 74 22.28 -11.63 21.34
CA GLY A 74 23.40 -11.22 20.51
C GLY A 74 23.05 -11.03 19.04
N CYS A 75 23.21 -9.82 18.53
CA CYS A 75 23.02 -9.45 17.12
C CYS A 75 24.10 -8.47 16.65
N ASP A 76 24.08 -8.12 15.37
CA ASP A 76 25.02 -7.18 14.74
C ASP A 76 24.28 -6.02 14.07
N SER A 77 24.91 -4.84 14.07
CA SER A 77 24.45 -3.68 13.33
C SER A 77 25.64 -2.99 12.67
N GLU A 78 25.60 -2.82 11.36
CA GLU A 78 26.60 -2.02 10.66
C GLU A 78 26.02 -0.62 10.42
N LEU A 79 26.62 0.40 11.01
CA LEU A 79 26.28 1.79 10.75
C LEU A 79 27.20 2.31 9.65
N VAL A 80 26.68 2.28 8.42
CA VAL A 80 27.37 2.74 7.23
C VAL A 80 27.21 4.25 7.13
N ILE A 81 28.33 4.97 7.06
CA ILE A 81 28.37 6.42 7.10
C ILE A 81 28.96 6.92 5.79
N PHE A 82 28.17 7.67 5.04
CA PHE A 82 28.56 8.18 3.74
C PHE A 82 29.18 9.56 3.90
N PHE A 83 30.43 9.71 3.48
CA PHE A 83 31.17 10.97 3.60
C PHE A 83 31.26 11.68 2.27
N GLY A 84 31.10 13.01 2.28
CA GLY A 84 31.20 13.84 1.08
C GLY A 84 32.64 14.05 0.59
N CYS A 85 33.63 13.54 1.32
CA CYS A 85 35.04 13.61 0.96
C CYS A 85 35.53 12.42 0.13
N PHE A 86 34.69 11.38 -0.05
CA PHE A 86 34.96 10.31 -1.00
C PHE A 86 34.28 10.66 -2.33
N GLU A 87 35.05 10.77 -3.41
CA GLU A 87 34.53 11.08 -4.74
C GLU A 87 34.53 9.84 -5.66
N SER A 88 35.27 8.79 -5.28
CA SER A 88 35.38 7.51 -5.98
C SER A 88 35.51 6.32 -5.01
N TYR A 89 35.45 5.10 -5.55
CA TYR A 89 35.71 3.87 -4.79
C TYR A 89 37.17 3.82 -4.30
N GLU A 90 38.11 4.28 -5.12
CA GLU A 90 39.54 4.34 -4.85
C GLU A 90 39.85 5.34 -3.72
N ASP A 91 39.16 6.49 -3.69
CA ASP A 91 39.31 7.47 -2.62
C ASP A 91 38.89 6.90 -1.27
N GLN A 92 37.80 6.11 -1.26
CA GLN A 92 37.37 5.40 -0.06
C GLN A 92 38.48 4.48 0.44
N ARG A 93 39.13 3.71 -0.44
CA ARG A 93 40.25 2.82 -0.07
C ARG A 93 41.43 3.61 0.50
N GLY A 94 41.85 4.69 -0.17
CA GLY A 94 43.02 5.49 0.20
C GLY A 94 42.88 6.23 1.52
N ARG A 95 41.66 6.71 1.84
CA ARG A 95 41.40 7.58 3.00
C ARG A 95 40.70 6.89 4.17
N ARG A 96 40.34 5.60 4.04
CA ARG A 96 39.59 4.86 5.07
C ARG A 96 40.24 4.90 6.46
N ALA A 97 41.56 4.74 6.54
CA ALA A 97 42.28 4.70 7.82
C ALA A 97 42.25 6.06 8.55
N GLU A 98 42.46 7.15 7.81
CA GLU A 98 42.35 8.54 8.29
C GLU A 98 40.96 8.79 8.87
N ILE A 99 39.91 8.46 8.10
CA ILE A 99 38.51 8.68 8.54
C ILE A 99 38.16 7.84 9.77
N LEU A 100 38.61 6.59 9.84
CA LEU A 100 38.38 5.75 11.02
C LEU A 100 39.05 6.31 12.27
N GLN A 101 40.24 6.89 12.15
CA GLN A 101 40.93 7.54 13.26
C GLN A 101 40.16 8.77 13.77
N GLU A 102 39.62 9.59 12.87
CA GLU A 102 38.76 10.73 13.26
C GLU A 102 37.44 10.26 13.90
N MET A 103 36.82 9.22 13.35
CA MET A 103 35.61 8.63 13.90
C MET A 103 35.83 8.05 15.31
N GLN A 104 37.01 7.52 15.60
CA GLN A 104 37.36 7.04 16.93
C GLN A 104 37.29 8.18 17.96
N GLY A 105 37.85 9.35 17.66
CA GLY A 105 37.76 10.52 18.55
C GLY A 105 36.32 11.01 18.77
N LEU A 106 35.45 10.90 17.76
CA LEU A 106 34.01 11.20 17.90
C LEU A 106 33.29 10.17 18.76
N LEU A 107 33.63 8.89 18.59
CA LEU A 107 33.07 7.80 19.38
C LEU A 107 33.43 7.94 20.85
N ASP A 108 34.71 8.17 21.16
CA ASP A 108 35.20 8.39 22.53
C ASP A 108 34.49 9.55 23.23
N ALA A 109 34.12 10.58 22.47
CA ALA A 109 33.41 11.74 23.01
C ALA A 109 31.91 11.48 23.21
N TRP A 110 31.27 10.71 22.32
CA TRP A 110 29.87 10.29 22.47
C TRP A 110 29.70 9.33 23.66
N CYS A 111 30.69 8.49 23.93
CA CYS A 111 30.63 7.50 25.01
C CYS A 111 30.66 8.07 26.43
N ARG A 112 30.90 9.36 26.60
CA ARG A 112 30.80 10.03 27.92
C ARG A 112 29.35 10.20 28.37
N ASP A 113 28.40 10.13 27.44
CA ASP A 113 26.98 10.28 27.74
C ASP A 113 26.38 8.93 28.14
N ARG A 114 25.69 8.88 29.29
CA ARG A 114 24.98 7.66 29.71
C ARG A 114 23.77 7.42 28.81
N ILE A 115 23.64 6.20 28.31
CA ILE A 115 22.47 5.75 27.55
C ILE A 115 21.57 4.92 28.47
N PRO A 116 20.37 5.40 28.83
CA PRO A 116 19.47 4.64 29.70
C PRO A 116 19.14 3.26 29.11
N GLY A 117 19.35 2.20 29.91
CA GLY A 117 19.02 0.81 29.53
C GLY A 117 20.10 0.06 28.73
N LEU A 118 21.26 0.67 28.46
CA LEU A 118 22.37 0.03 27.74
C LEU A 118 23.74 0.38 28.35
N ARG A 119 24.66 -0.59 28.35
CA ARG A 119 26.08 -0.44 28.66
C ARG A 119 26.90 -0.52 27.38
N LEU A 120 27.84 0.40 27.22
CA LEU A 120 28.82 0.40 26.14
C LEU A 120 30.04 -0.42 26.56
N GLN A 121 30.45 -1.38 25.73
CA GLN A 121 31.69 -2.13 25.90
C GLN A 121 32.58 -1.96 24.66
N PHE A 122 33.88 -1.88 24.89
CA PHE A 122 34.90 -1.74 23.84
C PHE A 122 35.84 -2.93 23.90
N PRO A 123 35.65 -3.93 23.03
CA PRO A 123 36.58 -5.03 22.94
C PRO A 123 37.88 -4.58 22.25
N GLU A 124 38.95 -5.36 22.41
CA GLU A 124 40.24 -5.06 21.78
C GLU A 124 40.07 -4.91 20.25
N GLN A 125 40.55 -3.78 19.71
CA GLN A 125 40.48 -3.47 18.28
C GLN A 125 41.55 -4.28 17.53
N ASN A 126 41.34 -5.60 17.44
CA ASN A 126 42.30 -6.53 16.85
C ASN A 126 42.15 -6.68 15.32
N MET A 127 41.22 -5.92 14.70
CA MET A 127 40.91 -5.98 13.26
C MET A 127 41.29 -4.66 12.58
N PRO A 128 42.30 -4.64 11.69
CA PRO A 128 42.68 -3.44 10.95
C PRO A 128 41.52 -2.95 10.07
N GLY A 129 41.14 -1.67 10.19
CA GLY A 129 40.18 -1.02 9.28
C GLY A 129 38.69 -1.19 9.62
N VAL A 130 38.35 -1.63 10.84
CA VAL A 130 36.96 -1.68 11.35
C VAL A 130 36.91 -1.09 12.75
N LEU A 131 36.16 0.01 12.92
CA LEU A 131 35.87 0.58 14.23
C LEU A 131 34.57 -0.03 14.75
N TRP A 132 34.60 -0.66 15.90
CA TRP A 132 33.41 -1.33 16.44
C TRP A 132 33.33 -1.26 17.97
N PHE A 133 32.12 -1.40 18.49
CA PHE A 133 31.81 -1.40 19.91
C PHE A 133 30.57 -2.26 20.16
N GLN A 134 30.28 -2.58 21.42
CA GLN A 134 29.14 -3.40 21.79
C GLN A 134 28.15 -2.63 22.66
N LEU A 135 26.86 -2.73 22.33
CA LEU A 135 25.75 -2.26 23.16
C LEU A 135 25.15 -3.45 23.90
N VAL A 136 25.24 -3.46 25.22
CA VAL A 136 24.78 -4.58 26.06
C VAL A 136 23.63 -4.12 26.95
N SER A 137 22.57 -4.91 27.07
CA SER A 137 21.48 -4.65 28.01
C SER A 137 21.95 -4.72 29.46
N GLU A 138 21.24 -4.07 30.37
CA GLU A 138 21.60 -4.03 31.80
C GLU A 138 21.55 -5.41 32.47
N ASP A 139 20.66 -6.30 32.00
CA ASP A 139 20.54 -7.70 32.42
C ASP A 139 21.61 -8.62 31.82
N LEU A 140 22.46 -8.10 30.91
CA LEU A 140 23.47 -8.82 30.15
C LEU A 140 22.91 -9.96 29.28
N GLU A 141 21.59 -10.06 29.12
CA GLU A 141 20.97 -11.11 28.30
C GLU A 141 21.03 -10.81 26.80
N ASN A 142 21.16 -9.55 26.40
CA ASN A 142 21.11 -9.12 25.00
C ASN A 142 22.23 -8.14 24.69
N TRP A 143 22.90 -8.36 23.57
CA TRP A 143 23.94 -7.45 23.09
C TRP A 143 23.84 -7.22 21.59
N MET A 144 24.47 -6.14 21.14
CA MET A 144 24.57 -5.76 19.74
C MET A 144 26.00 -5.32 19.43
N ASP A 145 26.66 -6.02 18.51
CA ASP A 145 27.96 -5.63 17.99
C ASP A 145 27.75 -4.59 16.90
N VAL A 146 28.14 -3.34 17.17
CA VAL A 146 27.98 -2.21 16.28
C VAL A 146 29.29 -1.94 15.56
N LYS A 147 29.29 -2.05 14.23
CA LYS A 147 30.43 -1.70 13.38
C LYS A 147 30.17 -0.37 12.69
N LEU A 148 31.14 0.53 12.71
CA LEU A 148 31.09 1.80 12.00
C LEU A 148 31.88 1.68 10.69
N VAL A 149 31.22 1.92 9.57
CA VAL A 149 31.79 1.66 8.24
C VAL A 149 31.72 2.92 7.36
N PRO A 150 32.83 3.62 7.10
CA PRO A 150 32.86 4.73 6.16
C PRO A 150 32.69 4.24 4.72
N ALA A 151 31.84 4.90 3.94
CA ALA A 151 31.51 4.50 2.57
C ALA A 151 31.39 5.68 1.59
N PHE A 152 31.73 5.42 0.32
CA PHE A 152 31.48 6.33 -0.81
C PHE A 152 30.00 6.25 -1.23
N ASP A 153 29.37 7.40 -1.48
CA ASP A 153 27.95 7.45 -1.91
C ASP A 153 27.79 7.24 -3.42
N ALA A 154 28.09 6.03 -3.88
CA ALA A 154 27.98 5.67 -5.29
C ALA A 154 26.53 5.68 -5.82
N LEU A 155 25.54 5.61 -4.94
CA LEU A 155 24.12 5.50 -5.31
C LEU A 155 23.38 6.85 -5.28
N GLY A 156 23.90 7.83 -4.55
CA GLY A 156 23.25 9.12 -4.34
C GLY A 156 21.85 8.96 -3.71
N THR A 157 20.88 9.69 -4.26
CA THR A 157 19.48 9.63 -3.82
C THR A 157 18.73 8.49 -4.51
N LEU A 158 18.56 7.37 -3.80
CA LEU A 158 17.80 6.22 -4.28
C LEU A 158 16.28 6.41 -4.16
N SER A 159 15.56 6.16 -5.26
CA SER A 159 14.10 6.01 -5.23
C SER A 159 13.72 4.52 -5.08
N PRO A 160 12.73 4.17 -4.24
CA PRO A 160 12.32 2.78 -4.05
C PRO A 160 11.90 2.11 -5.37
N GLY A 161 12.49 0.95 -5.69
CA GLY A 161 12.11 0.14 -6.86
C GLY A 161 12.82 0.51 -8.18
N ILE A 162 13.70 1.52 -8.19
CA ILE A 162 14.51 1.87 -9.37
C ILE A 162 15.87 1.20 -9.28
N LYS A 163 16.29 0.49 -10.35
CA LYS A 163 17.62 -0.12 -10.44
C LYS A 163 18.71 0.97 -10.43
N PRO A 164 19.87 0.74 -9.78
CA PRO A 164 21.03 1.62 -9.92
C PRO A 164 21.42 1.82 -11.38
N LYS A 165 21.94 3.01 -11.69
CA LYS A 165 22.46 3.30 -13.03
C LYS A 165 23.62 2.36 -13.36
N ARG A 166 23.70 1.92 -14.61
CA ARG A 166 24.75 0.97 -15.08
C ARG A 166 26.16 1.47 -14.81
N GLU A 167 26.36 2.79 -14.84
CA GLU A 167 27.67 3.42 -14.63
C GLU A 167 28.22 3.16 -13.22
N VAL A 168 27.35 2.95 -12.22
CA VAL A 168 27.75 2.64 -10.84
C VAL A 168 28.51 1.31 -10.77
N TYR A 169 27.96 0.26 -11.40
CA TYR A 169 28.61 -1.04 -11.42
C TYR A 169 29.78 -1.08 -12.40
N ALA A 170 29.71 -0.37 -13.53
CA ALA A 170 30.85 -0.28 -14.44
C ALA A 170 32.07 0.38 -13.78
N THR A 171 31.87 1.48 -13.04
CA THR A 171 32.95 2.14 -12.29
C THR A 171 33.48 1.29 -11.14
N LEU A 172 32.60 0.56 -10.43
CA LEU A 172 33.02 -0.43 -9.42
C LEU A 172 33.96 -1.48 -10.03
N LEU A 173 33.59 -2.06 -11.18
CA LEU A 173 34.40 -3.06 -11.87
C LEU A 173 35.74 -2.50 -12.38
N ASN A 174 35.73 -1.26 -12.87
CA ASN A 174 36.93 -0.58 -13.34
C ASN A 174 37.89 -0.18 -12.22
N SER A 175 37.43 -0.09 -10.97
CA SER A 175 38.27 0.22 -9.80
C SER A 175 39.27 -0.87 -9.43
N GLY A 176 39.14 -2.06 -10.03
CA GLY A 176 39.97 -3.23 -9.72
C GLY A 176 39.83 -3.69 -8.27
N CYS A 177 38.67 -3.45 -7.64
CA CYS A 177 38.43 -3.82 -6.26
C CYS A 177 38.37 -5.32 -6.03
N GLN A 178 38.73 -5.73 -4.81
CA GLN A 178 38.51 -7.10 -4.38
C GLN A 178 37.00 -7.35 -4.24
N GLY A 179 36.57 -8.61 -4.38
CA GLY A 179 35.15 -8.96 -4.32
C GLY A 179 34.52 -8.54 -2.99
N GLY A 180 33.50 -7.68 -3.05
CA GLY A 180 32.80 -7.15 -1.87
C GLY A 180 33.57 -6.11 -1.05
N GLU A 181 34.69 -5.59 -1.55
CA GLU A 181 35.47 -4.56 -0.84
C GLU A 181 34.67 -3.29 -0.57
N HIS A 182 33.85 -2.87 -1.53
CA HIS A 182 32.97 -1.70 -1.45
C HIS A 182 31.52 -2.07 -1.13
N ALA A 183 31.28 -3.25 -0.56
CA ALA A 183 29.96 -3.75 -0.20
C ALA A 183 29.13 -2.75 0.64
N ALA A 184 29.79 -1.90 1.44
CA ALA A 184 29.15 -0.86 2.25
C ALA A 184 28.46 0.23 1.40
N CYS A 185 28.97 0.54 0.21
CA CYS A 185 28.36 1.53 -0.69
C CYS A 185 26.94 1.11 -1.11
N PHE A 186 26.67 -0.19 -1.10
CA PHE A 186 25.40 -0.81 -1.49
C PHE A 186 24.53 -1.25 -0.31
N ALA A 187 24.84 -0.78 0.91
CA ALA A 187 24.14 -1.14 2.14
C ALA A 187 22.62 -0.90 2.08
N GLU A 188 22.17 0.16 1.41
CA GLU A 188 20.73 0.43 1.24
C GLU A 188 20.03 -0.67 0.43
N LEU A 189 20.63 -1.09 -0.69
CA LEU A 189 20.08 -2.13 -1.57
C LEU A 189 20.05 -3.48 -0.84
N ARG A 190 21.14 -3.81 -0.15
CA ARG A 190 21.25 -5.05 0.65
C ARG A 190 20.20 -5.09 1.75
N ARG A 191 20.07 -4.00 2.52
CA ARG A 191 19.06 -3.85 3.56
C ARG A 191 17.65 -4.01 2.99
N ASN A 192 17.36 -3.33 1.88
CA ASN A 192 16.04 -3.34 1.26
C ASN A 192 15.69 -4.73 0.69
N PHE A 193 16.66 -5.49 0.18
CA PHE A 193 16.44 -6.83 -0.35
C PHE A 193 15.90 -7.82 0.70
N VAL A 194 16.37 -7.72 1.95
CA VAL A 194 15.95 -8.59 3.06
C VAL A 194 14.80 -7.99 3.87
N ASN A 195 14.84 -6.70 4.19
CA ASN A 195 13.91 -6.10 5.14
C ASN A 195 12.48 -5.98 4.61
N THR A 196 12.31 -5.86 3.29
CA THR A 196 10.99 -5.78 2.64
C THR A 196 10.26 -7.12 2.52
N ARG A 197 10.90 -8.22 2.92
CA ARG A 197 10.33 -9.57 2.82
C ARG A 197 9.25 -9.84 3.88
N PRO A 198 8.36 -10.83 3.63
CA PRO A 198 7.29 -11.18 4.57
C PRO A 198 7.81 -11.51 5.97
N VAL A 199 7.02 -11.18 7.00
CA VAL A 199 7.39 -11.43 8.40
C VAL A 199 7.67 -12.92 8.66
N LYS A 200 6.89 -13.82 8.04
CA LYS A 200 7.09 -15.27 8.19
C LYS A 200 8.39 -15.76 7.54
N LEU A 201 8.84 -15.15 6.45
CA LEU A 201 10.17 -15.41 5.87
C LEU A 201 11.28 -14.92 6.79
N LYS A 202 11.12 -13.74 7.40
CA LYS A 202 12.08 -13.26 8.42
C LYS A 202 12.13 -14.20 9.63
N ASN A 203 10.99 -14.76 10.05
CA ASN A 203 10.96 -15.80 11.10
C ASN A 203 11.71 -17.08 10.69
N LEU A 204 11.60 -17.52 9.44
CA LEU A 204 12.40 -18.63 8.92
C LEU A 204 13.90 -18.31 8.92
N ILE A 205 14.28 -17.10 8.52
CA ILE A 205 15.68 -16.63 8.60
C ILE A 205 16.17 -16.67 10.06
N LEU A 206 15.39 -16.18 11.03
CA LEU A 206 15.75 -16.27 12.44
C LEU A 206 15.95 -17.72 12.89
N LEU A 207 15.08 -18.64 12.46
CA LEU A 207 15.21 -20.06 12.78
C LEU A 207 16.50 -20.67 12.22
N VAL A 208 16.83 -20.41 10.95
CA VAL A 208 18.06 -20.88 10.29
C VAL A 208 19.30 -20.30 10.98
N LYS A 209 19.29 -19.01 11.29
CA LYS A 209 20.40 -18.34 12.00
C LYS A 209 20.61 -18.90 13.40
N HIS A 210 19.52 -19.16 14.11
CA HIS A 210 19.59 -19.74 15.46
C HIS A 210 20.10 -21.18 15.42
N TRP A 211 19.64 -21.99 14.46
CA TRP A 211 20.21 -23.32 14.20
C TRP A 211 21.73 -23.25 13.93
N PHE A 212 22.15 -22.35 13.03
CA PHE A 212 23.57 -22.16 12.73
C PHE A 212 24.40 -21.77 13.97
N ARG A 213 23.91 -20.82 14.78
CA ARG A 213 24.58 -20.45 16.04
C ARG A 213 24.64 -21.63 17.03
N GLN A 214 23.58 -22.42 17.12
CA GLN A 214 23.48 -23.53 18.06
C GLN A 214 24.38 -24.71 17.66
N ALA A 215 24.47 -25.01 16.36
CA ALA A 215 25.26 -26.12 15.84
C ALA A 215 26.78 -25.89 15.97
N PHE A 216 27.23 -24.64 15.91
CA PHE A 216 28.66 -24.30 15.82
C PHE A 216 29.15 -23.40 16.96
N GLN A 217 28.57 -23.54 18.15
CA GLN A 217 28.76 -22.62 19.27
C GLN A 217 30.17 -22.67 19.92
N GLU A 218 31.03 -23.65 19.60
CA GLU A 218 32.32 -23.88 20.27
C GLU A 218 33.52 -24.25 19.37
N GLU A 219 33.41 -24.15 18.05
CA GLU A 219 34.42 -24.70 17.16
C GLU A 219 35.49 -23.68 16.73
N ALA A 220 36.67 -23.74 17.37
CA ALA A 220 37.90 -23.11 16.90
C ALA A 220 38.48 -23.91 15.71
N GLN A 221 37.81 -23.84 14.56
CA GLN A 221 38.27 -24.48 13.32
C GLN A 221 39.38 -23.67 12.64
N SER A 222 40.30 -24.40 11.96
CA SER A 222 41.40 -23.80 11.18
C SER A 222 40.93 -23.00 9.96
N ARG A 223 39.70 -23.23 9.50
CA ARG A 223 39.04 -22.50 8.41
C ARG A 223 37.66 -22.03 8.85
N PRO A 224 37.23 -20.82 8.44
CA PRO A 224 35.97 -20.25 8.88
C PRO A 224 34.73 -20.86 8.19
N LEU A 225 33.60 -20.88 8.89
CA LEU A 225 32.28 -21.23 8.36
C LEU A 225 31.72 -20.14 7.42
N PRO A 226 30.74 -20.45 6.56
CA PRO A 226 30.12 -19.45 5.69
C PRO A 226 29.51 -18.29 6.48
N PRO A 227 29.54 -17.05 5.94
CA PRO A 227 28.95 -15.90 6.61
C PRO A 227 27.44 -16.10 6.77
N VAL A 228 26.90 -15.66 7.91
CA VAL A 228 25.46 -15.76 8.22
C VAL A 228 24.60 -15.13 7.11
N TYR A 229 25.10 -14.08 6.45
CA TYR A 229 24.44 -13.44 5.33
C TYR A 229 24.21 -14.37 4.12
N ALA A 230 25.12 -15.34 3.85
CA ALA A 230 24.92 -16.36 2.82
C ALA A 230 23.71 -17.25 3.14
N LEU A 231 23.46 -17.56 4.42
CA LEU A 231 22.30 -18.32 4.85
C LEU A 231 21.00 -17.51 4.78
N GLU A 232 21.05 -16.20 5.03
CA GLU A 232 19.91 -15.31 4.80
C GLU A 232 19.51 -15.32 3.31
N LEU A 233 20.49 -15.21 2.40
CA LEU A 233 20.26 -15.26 0.95
C LEU A 233 19.76 -16.63 0.49
N LEU A 234 20.36 -17.71 0.98
CA LEU A 234 19.94 -19.07 0.63
C LEU A 234 18.51 -19.37 1.13
N THR A 235 18.13 -18.82 2.29
CA THR A 235 16.75 -18.92 2.81
C THR A 235 15.75 -18.18 1.92
N ILE A 236 16.13 -16.97 1.46
CA ILE A 236 15.31 -16.22 0.51
C ILE A 236 15.18 -16.99 -0.81
N PHE A 237 16.28 -17.53 -1.33
CA PHE A 237 16.28 -18.34 -2.55
C PHE A 237 15.37 -19.57 -2.42
N ALA A 238 15.48 -20.32 -1.32
CA ALA A 238 14.64 -21.49 -1.05
C ALA A 238 13.15 -21.14 -1.08
N TRP A 239 12.79 -20.03 -0.42
CA TRP A 239 11.42 -19.55 -0.38
C TRP A 239 10.93 -19.05 -1.74
N GLU A 240 11.74 -18.28 -2.47
CA GLU A 240 11.36 -17.76 -3.81
C GLU A 240 11.14 -18.89 -4.82
N ARG A 241 11.94 -19.97 -4.75
CA ARG A 241 11.86 -21.10 -5.69
C ARG A 241 10.85 -22.17 -5.31
N GLY A 242 10.63 -22.39 -4.01
CA GLY A 242 9.80 -23.49 -3.51
C GLY A 242 8.44 -23.09 -2.93
N CYS A 243 8.24 -21.82 -2.60
CA CYS A 243 7.05 -21.39 -1.89
C CYS A 243 6.39 -20.15 -2.51
N GLY A 244 7.08 -19.00 -2.49
CA GLY A 244 6.58 -17.70 -2.98
C GLY A 244 5.34 -17.16 -2.26
N LYS A 245 4.91 -17.76 -1.14
CA LYS A 245 3.70 -17.40 -0.38
C LYS A 245 4.05 -16.77 0.97
N ASP A 246 3.24 -15.83 1.43
CA ASP A 246 3.40 -15.18 2.75
C ASP A 246 3.16 -16.15 3.92
N ALA A 247 2.31 -17.16 3.72
CA ALA A 247 1.99 -18.20 4.69
C ALA A 247 2.56 -19.55 4.24
N PHE A 248 3.40 -20.14 5.09
CA PHE A 248 4.03 -21.45 4.87
C PHE A 248 4.43 -22.09 6.21
N SER A 249 4.81 -23.37 6.19
CA SER A 249 5.31 -24.10 7.36
C SER A 249 6.79 -23.80 7.60
N LEU A 250 7.16 -23.34 8.81
CA LEU A 250 8.56 -23.10 9.16
C LEU A 250 9.40 -24.38 9.11
N ALA A 251 8.84 -25.54 9.48
CA ALA A 251 9.52 -26.83 9.38
C ALA A 251 9.86 -27.17 7.93
N GLN A 252 8.90 -26.97 7.02
CA GLN A 252 9.05 -27.24 5.59
C GLN A 252 10.09 -26.31 4.96
N GLY A 253 10.01 -25.01 5.28
CA GLY A 253 10.99 -24.04 4.82
C GLY A 253 12.39 -24.33 5.36
N PHE A 254 12.49 -24.67 6.65
CA PHE A 254 13.77 -25.00 7.28
C PHE A 254 14.40 -26.25 6.64
N ARG A 255 13.60 -27.30 6.41
CA ARG A 255 14.04 -28.52 5.72
C ARG A 255 14.55 -28.24 4.30
N SER A 256 13.92 -27.30 3.60
CA SER A 256 14.29 -26.90 2.24
C SER A 256 15.65 -26.21 2.21
N VAL A 257 15.90 -25.29 3.16
CA VAL A 257 17.20 -24.61 3.29
C VAL A 257 18.31 -25.61 3.57
N LEU A 258 18.07 -26.55 4.49
CA LEU A 258 19.05 -27.60 4.79
C LEU A 258 19.29 -28.52 3.60
N GLY A 259 18.26 -28.83 2.80
CA GLY A 259 18.42 -29.58 1.56
C GLY A 259 19.32 -28.88 0.54
N LEU A 260 19.22 -27.55 0.42
CA LEU A 260 20.12 -26.78 -0.43
C LEU A 260 21.56 -26.77 0.08
N ILE A 261 21.75 -26.68 1.40
CA ILE A 261 23.08 -26.77 2.02
C ILE A 261 23.70 -28.15 1.76
N GLN A 262 22.92 -29.24 1.85
CA GLN A 262 23.40 -30.59 1.53
C GLN A 262 23.92 -30.71 0.09
N GLN A 263 23.36 -29.91 -0.82
CA GLN A 263 23.69 -29.85 -2.24
C GLN A 263 24.53 -28.62 -2.60
N TYR A 264 25.31 -28.07 -1.66
CA TYR A 264 26.08 -26.84 -1.87
C TYR A 264 26.98 -26.87 -3.11
N GLN A 265 27.50 -28.05 -3.47
CA GLN A 265 28.34 -28.24 -4.67
C GLN A 265 27.59 -27.98 -5.99
N GLY A 266 26.26 -27.96 -5.97
CA GLY A 266 25.42 -27.60 -7.10
C GLY A 266 24.91 -26.15 -7.09
N LEU A 267 25.20 -25.36 -6.05
CA LEU A 267 24.60 -24.03 -5.90
C LEU A 267 25.27 -22.97 -6.80
N ARG A 268 24.42 -22.34 -7.62
CA ARG A 268 24.71 -21.11 -8.38
C ARG A 268 23.52 -20.16 -8.22
N VAL A 269 23.63 -19.25 -7.28
CA VAL A 269 22.54 -18.36 -6.88
C VAL A 269 22.93 -16.92 -7.17
N PHE A 270 22.09 -16.21 -7.90
CA PHE A 270 22.22 -14.77 -8.13
C PHE A 270 20.85 -14.17 -8.43
N TRP A 271 20.78 -12.84 -8.36
CA TRP A 271 19.57 -12.08 -8.66
C TRP A 271 19.90 -10.96 -9.64
N THR A 272 18.95 -10.60 -10.50
CA THR A 272 19.08 -9.48 -11.44
C THR A 272 18.30 -8.24 -11.01
N VAL A 273 18.07 -8.12 -9.69
CA VAL A 273 17.25 -7.04 -9.10
C VAL A 273 17.94 -5.69 -9.26
N ASN A 274 19.24 -5.59 -8.98
CA ASN A 274 19.97 -4.31 -9.05
C ASN A 274 20.94 -4.23 -10.25
N TYR A 275 21.44 -5.36 -10.74
CA TYR A 275 22.30 -5.45 -11.94
C TYR A 275 21.70 -6.45 -12.94
N SER A 276 22.02 -6.36 -14.22
CA SER A 276 21.50 -7.26 -15.26
C SER A 276 22.61 -7.85 -16.12
N LEU A 277 22.29 -8.97 -16.79
CA LEU A 277 23.14 -9.59 -17.81
C LEU A 277 23.10 -8.85 -19.16
N GLU A 278 22.17 -7.89 -19.31
CA GLU A 278 21.96 -7.12 -20.53
C GLU A 278 23.06 -6.07 -20.75
N ASP A 279 23.66 -5.56 -19.68
CA ASP A 279 24.84 -4.70 -19.80
C ASP A 279 26.06 -5.54 -20.19
N PRO A 280 26.76 -5.23 -21.29
CA PRO A 280 27.87 -6.07 -21.74
C PRO A 280 29.00 -6.19 -20.71
N THR A 281 29.36 -5.10 -20.04
CA THR A 281 30.50 -5.07 -19.10
C THR A 281 30.16 -5.84 -17.82
N VAL A 282 28.99 -5.57 -17.25
CA VAL A 282 28.52 -6.23 -16.03
C VAL A 282 28.13 -7.67 -16.33
N GLY A 283 27.49 -7.94 -17.47
CA GLY A 283 27.07 -9.27 -17.92
C GLY A 283 28.25 -10.21 -18.15
N ASP A 284 29.32 -9.74 -18.80
CA ASP A 284 30.55 -10.53 -18.99
C ASP A 284 31.25 -10.81 -17.66
N PHE A 285 31.22 -9.87 -16.71
CA PHE A 285 31.74 -10.08 -15.36
C PHE A 285 30.89 -11.10 -14.57
N LEU A 286 29.57 -11.00 -14.63
CA LEU A 286 28.65 -11.94 -13.97
C LEU A 286 28.81 -13.36 -14.49
N ARG A 287 28.97 -13.55 -15.82
CA ARG A 287 29.24 -14.88 -16.39
C ARG A 287 30.53 -15.48 -15.80
N ARG A 288 31.60 -14.69 -15.71
CA ARG A 288 32.86 -15.11 -15.05
C ARG A 288 32.68 -15.44 -13.58
N GLN A 289 31.86 -14.69 -12.84
CA GLN A 289 31.55 -15.00 -11.44
C GLN A 289 30.81 -16.34 -11.30
N LEU A 290 29.85 -16.63 -12.18
CA LEU A 290 29.06 -17.86 -12.14
C LEU A 290 29.87 -19.12 -12.53
N GLU A 291 30.99 -18.95 -13.22
CA GLU A 291 31.94 -20.02 -13.57
C GLU A 291 32.88 -20.40 -12.40
N ARG A 292 32.92 -19.61 -11.32
CA ARG A 292 33.76 -19.89 -10.15
C ARG A 292 33.38 -21.20 -9.45
N PRO A 293 34.29 -21.77 -8.63
CA PRO A 293 34.00 -22.96 -7.83
C PRO A 293 32.77 -22.76 -6.95
N ARG A 294 31.85 -23.73 -6.97
CA ARG A 294 30.59 -23.71 -6.22
C ARG A 294 30.82 -24.00 -4.72
N PRO A 295 29.98 -23.46 -3.81
CA PRO A 295 28.76 -22.70 -4.09
C PRO A 295 29.08 -21.26 -4.47
N VAL A 296 28.40 -20.77 -5.52
CA VAL A 296 28.42 -19.36 -5.89
C VAL A 296 27.10 -18.75 -5.46
N ILE A 297 27.14 -17.76 -4.57
CA ILE A 297 25.97 -17.03 -4.10
C ILE A 297 26.31 -15.54 -4.21
N LEU A 298 25.85 -14.88 -5.27
CA LEU A 298 26.15 -13.46 -5.51
C LEU A 298 25.24 -12.57 -4.66
N ASP A 299 25.82 -11.57 -4.00
CA ASP A 299 25.07 -10.54 -3.30
C ASP A 299 24.15 -9.81 -4.30
N PRO A 300 22.82 -9.77 -4.08
CA PRO A 300 21.90 -9.04 -4.95
C PRO A 300 22.21 -7.54 -5.07
N ALA A 301 23.00 -6.96 -4.17
CA ALA A 301 23.38 -5.54 -4.15
C ALA A 301 24.74 -5.25 -4.81
N ASP A 302 25.66 -6.22 -4.81
CA ASP A 302 27.04 -6.07 -5.28
C ASP A 302 27.43 -7.27 -6.16
N PRO A 303 27.57 -7.10 -7.49
CA PRO A 303 27.88 -8.20 -8.41
C PRO A 303 29.29 -8.77 -8.22
N THR A 304 30.18 -8.07 -7.50
CA THR A 304 31.55 -8.51 -7.21
C THR A 304 31.63 -9.44 -6.00
N TRP A 305 30.60 -9.44 -5.15
CA TRP A 305 30.63 -10.16 -3.89
C TRP A 305 29.93 -11.51 -3.98
N ASP A 306 30.72 -12.55 -4.22
CA ASP A 306 30.29 -13.93 -4.04
C ASP A 306 30.39 -14.32 -2.55
N VAL A 307 29.25 -14.30 -1.85
CA VAL A 307 29.19 -14.69 -0.43
C VAL A 307 29.25 -16.20 -0.23
N GLY A 308 29.06 -16.99 -1.30
CA GLY A 308 29.23 -18.44 -1.32
C GLY A 308 30.70 -18.84 -1.35
N SER A 309 31.51 -18.14 -2.15
CA SER A 309 32.97 -18.21 -2.22
C SER A 309 33.57 -19.62 -2.31
N GLY A 310 32.86 -20.58 -2.90
CA GLY A 310 33.39 -21.91 -3.18
C GLY A 310 33.95 -22.62 -1.94
N THR A 311 35.20 -23.08 -2.05
CA THR A 311 35.93 -23.79 -0.99
C THR A 311 36.59 -22.87 0.05
N ALA A 312 36.33 -21.56 0.03
CA ALA A 312 36.87 -20.64 1.02
C ALA A 312 36.25 -20.87 2.42
N TRP A 313 35.00 -21.37 2.45
CA TRP A 313 34.25 -21.66 3.66
C TRP A 313 33.94 -23.15 3.79
N HIS A 314 33.77 -23.63 5.03
CA HIS A 314 33.40 -25.03 5.33
C HIS A 314 31.91 -25.33 5.11
N TRP A 315 31.47 -25.27 3.85
CA TRP A 315 30.13 -25.71 3.45
C TRP A 315 29.92 -27.22 3.62
N ASP A 316 30.99 -28.00 3.56
CA ASP A 316 31.00 -29.44 3.82
C ASP A 316 30.62 -29.79 5.25
N VAL A 317 31.16 -29.07 6.24
CA VAL A 317 30.80 -29.22 7.66
C VAL A 317 29.33 -28.86 7.86
N LEU A 318 28.89 -27.75 7.26
CA LEU A 318 27.49 -27.31 7.34
C LEU A 318 26.52 -28.31 6.68
N ALA A 319 26.93 -28.91 5.57
CA ALA A 319 26.18 -29.96 4.89
C ALA A 319 26.12 -31.25 5.69
N GLN A 320 27.20 -31.61 6.40
CA GLN A 320 27.22 -32.77 7.28
C GLN A 320 26.24 -32.60 8.43
N GLU A 321 26.23 -31.44 9.08
CA GLU A 321 25.27 -31.13 10.15
C GLU A 321 23.82 -31.06 9.62
N ALA A 322 23.63 -30.53 8.42
CA ALA A 322 22.33 -30.55 7.77
C ALA A 322 21.83 -31.98 7.47
N ARG A 323 22.71 -32.97 7.31
CA ARG A 323 22.33 -34.39 7.12
C ARG A 323 21.94 -35.05 8.43
N THR A 324 22.73 -34.84 9.49
CA THR A 324 22.51 -35.44 10.81
C THR A 324 21.21 -34.94 11.45
N CYS A 325 20.84 -33.68 11.21
CA CYS A 325 19.69 -33.07 11.88
C CYS A 325 18.32 -33.57 11.40
N CYS A 326 18.25 -34.27 10.26
CA CYS A 326 17.01 -34.64 9.59
C CYS A 326 16.11 -35.60 10.39
N HIS A 327 16.64 -36.26 11.43
CA HIS A 327 15.93 -37.21 12.29
C HIS A 327 15.36 -36.57 13.58
N HIS A 328 15.55 -35.26 13.78
CA HIS A 328 15.07 -34.58 14.98
C HIS A 328 13.58 -34.19 14.90
N PRO A 329 12.89 -34.10 16.06
CA PRO A 329 11.50 -33.66 16.17
C PRO A 329 11.09 -32.44 15.33
N CYS A 330 11.99 -31.51 15.06
CA CYS A 330 11.72 -30.33 14.23
C CYS A 330 11.42 -30.65 12.76
N PHE A 331 11.76 -31.86 12.31
CA PHE A 331 11.51 -32.37 10.96
C PHE A 331 10.58 -33.58 10.95
N LEU A 332 9.88 -33.87 12.05
CA LEU A 332 8.87 -34.92 12.12
C LEU A 332 7.49 -34.28 12.27
N GLU A 333 6.57 -34.69 11.41
CA GLU A 333 5.15 -34.35 11.53
C GLU A 333 4.52 -35.10 12.73
N ALA A 334 3.30 -34.72 13.12
CA ALA A 334 2.61 -35.35 14.26
C ALA A 334 2.40 -36.86 14.09
N ALA A 335 2.34 -37.35 12.84
CA ALA A 335 2.23 -38.76 12.49
C ALA A 335 3.58 -39.52 12.51
N GLY A 336 4.70 -38.84 12.81
CA GLY A 336 6.06 -39.42 12.77
C GLY A 336 6.69 -39.46 11.37
N SER A 337 5.99 -39.00 10.33
CA SER A 337 6.51 -38.84 8.97
C SER A 337 7.54 -37.70 8.89
N PRO A 338 8.60 -37.84 8.06
CA PRO A 338 9.54 -36.75 7.84
C PRO A 338 8.88 -35.62 7.04
N VAL A 339 9.08 -34.38 7.49
CA VAL A 339 8.63 -33.17 6.80
C VAL A 339 9.34 -33.09 5.45
N GLN A 340 8.56 -32.98 4.38
CA GLN A 340 9.10 -32.89 3.03
C GLN A 340 9.64 -31.49 2.72
N PRO A 341 10.78 -31.34 2.01
CA PRO A 341 11.22 -30.04 1.52
C PRO A 341 10.24 -29.49 0.46
N TRP A 342 10.37 -28.21 0.12
CA TRP A 342 9.65 -27.63 -1.01
C TRP A 342 10.16 -28.19 -2.35
N GLU A 343 9.24 -28.31 -3.31
CA GLU A 343 9.53 -28.71 -4.68
C GLU A 343 9.52 -27.49 -5.60
N GLY A 344 10.52 -27.36 -6.47
CA GLY A 344 10.65 -26.23 -7.40
C GLY A 344 11.90 -26.33 -8.28
N LEU A 345 11.93 -25.54 -9.36
CA LEU A 345 13.13 -25.43 -10.22
C LEU A 345 14.31 -24.91 -9.38
N GLY A 346 15.37 -25.71 -9.30
CA GLY A 346 16.56 -25.39 -8.51
C GLY A 346 16.55 -25.81 -7.05
N LEU A 347 15.58 -26.63 -6.63
CA LEU A 347 15.53 -27.30 -5.33
C LEU A 347 15.81 -28.82 -5.46
N PRO A 348 16.22 -29.50 -4.38
CA PRO A 348 16.49 -30.94 -4.40
C PRO A 348 15.27 -31.76 -4.90
N ARG A 349 15.46 -32.65 -5.88
CA ARG A 349 14.47 -33.68 -6.29
C ARG A 349 14.91 -35.06 -5.80
N ALA A 350 13.93 -35.92 -5.48
CA ALA A 350 14.17 -37.24 -4.88
C ALA A 350 15.01 -38.21 -5.76
N GLU A 351 15.21 -37.93 -7.05
CA GLU A 351 15.84 -38.88 -8.00
C GLU A 351 16.92 -38.26 -8.91
N CYS A 352 17.43 -37.06 -8.64
CA CYS A 352 18.40 -36.42 -9.55
C CYS A 352 19.60 -35.81 -8.80
N SER A 353 20.82 -36.21 -9.18
CA SER A 353 22.09 -35.75 -8.59
C SER A 353 22.55 -34.37 -9.08
N ASP A 354 21.83 -33.76 -10.04
CA ASP A 354 22.20 -32.47 -10.61
C ASP A 354 21.10 -31.42 -10.36
N LEU A 355 21.48 -30.32 -9.68
CA LEU A 355 20.63 -29.14 -9.53
C LEU A 355 20.60 -28.44 -10.89
N GLY A 356 19.72 -28.90 -11.79
CA GLY A 356 19.59 -28.41 -13.16
C GLY A 356 19.46 -26.89 -13.22
N HIS A 357 20.58 -26.22 -13.49
CA HIS A 357 20.67 -24.76 -13.59
C HIS A 357 21.54 -24.42 -14.78
N CYS A 358 20.93 -24.10 -15.93
CA CYS A 358 21.43 -23.08 -16.86
C CYS A 358 20.35 -22.65 -17.89
N VAL A 359 20.40 -21.34 -18.17
CA VAL A 359 19.74 -20.54 -19.23
C VAL A 359 18.27 -20.17 -19.01
N LEU A 360 18.05 -18.93 -18.54
CA LEU A 360 16.92 -18.11 -18.96
C LEU A 360 16.97 -18.03 -20.49
N ARG A 361 16.17 -18.87 -21.17
CA ARG A 361 15.90 -18.78 -22.60
C ARG A 361 14.45 -18.34 -22.74
N ASP A 362 14.24 -17.33 -23.58
CA ASP A 362 12.93 -16.80 -23.95
C ASP A 362 11.96 -17.94 -24.27
N SER A 363 10.75 -17.82 -23.72
CA SER A 363 9.66 -18.72 -23.95
C SER A 363 9.02 -18.44 -25.32
N ASP A 364 9.59 -19.00 -26.38
CA ASP A 364 8.96 -19.27 -27.67
C ASP A 364 9.61 -20.51 -28.31
N GLN A 365 8.96 -21.68 -28.16
CA GLN A 365 8.83 -22.79 -29.13
C GLN A 365 8.51 -24.15 -28.46
N GLU A 366 7.49 -24.81 -29.01
CA GLU A 366 6.97 -26.14 -28.66
C GLU A 366 7.84 -27.29 -29.22
N THR A 367 7.92 -28.43 -28.52
CA THR A 367 7.27 -29.73 -28.87
C THR A 367 7.86 -30.90 -28.05
N PRO A 368 7.10 -31.98 -27.73
CA PRO A 368 7.54 -33.10 -26.90
C PRO A 368 7.66 -34.44 -27.65
N GLU A 369 8.62 -35.30 -27.26
CA GLU A 369 8.64 -36.72 -27.61
C GLU A 369 8.91 -37.62 -26.38
N ASP A 370 8.01 -38.62 -26.26
CA ASP A 370 8.15 -40.03 -25.89
C ASP A 370 8.57 -40.56 -24.49
N SER A 371 7.52 -40.89 -23.73
CA SER A 371 7.02 -42.24 -23.36
C SER A 371 7.78 -43.24 -22.44
N ARG A 372 6.91 -43.94 -21.65
CA ARG A 372 7.01 -45.23 -20.91
C ARG A 372 7.22 -45.10 -19.38
N SER A 373 6.61 -45.89 -18.48
CA SER A 373 5.42 -46.77 -18.37
C SER A 373 5.55 -47.48 -17.00
N LEU A 374 4.42 -47.97 -16.44
CA LEU A 374 4.26 -48.93 -15.31
C LEU A 374 4.30 -48.31 -13.90
N ASP A 375 3.46 -48.68 -12.93
CA ASP A 375 2.38 -49.68 -12.86
C ASP A 375 1.46 -49.37 -11.66
N ASP A 376 0.28 -49.98 -11.70
CA ASP A 376 -0.84 -49.89 -10.76
C ASP A 376 -0.53 -50.26 -9.30
N THR A 377 -1.22 -49.59 -8.36
CA THR A 377 -1.83 -50.31 -7.21
C THR A 377 -3.07 -49.60 -6.69
N GLU A 378 -4.19 -50.31 -6.76
CA GLU A 378 -5.52 -49.96 -6.27
C GLU A 378 -5.54 -49.70 -4.75
N CYS A 379 -6.40 -48.78 -4.31
CA CYS A 379 -6.95 -48.77 -2.95
C CYS A 379 -8.44 -48.40 -2.99
N HIS A 380 -9.25 -49.34 -2.50
CA HIS A 380 -10.70 -49.31 -2.42
C HIS A 380 -11.28 -48.15 -1.57
N TRP A 381 -12.38 -47.57 -2.02
CA TRP A 381 -13.33 -46.82 -1.19
C TRP A 381 -14.64 -47.62 -1.04
N PRO A 382 -15.26 -47.67 0.15
CA PRO A 382 -16.61 -48.22 0.28
C PRO A 382 -17.64 -47.21 -0.23
N ALA A 383 -18.45 -47.65 -1.18
CA ALA A 383 -19.62 -46.93 -1.67
C ALA A 383 -20.79 -47.01 -0.68
N ALA A 384 -21.51 -45.90 -0.49
CA ALA A 384 -22.89 -45.93 -0.04
C ALA A 384 -23.70 -44.77 -0.66
N ALA A 385 -24.58 -45.17 -1.57
CA ALA A 385 -25.89 -44.62 -1.93
C ALA A 385 -26.00 -43.18 -2.46
N ALA A 386 -26.13 -43.11 -3.79
CA ALA A 386 -26.67 -41.99 -4.56
C ALA A 386 -28.20 -42.03 -4.62
N SER A 387 -28.84 -40.85 -4.69
CA SER A 387 -30.15 -40.68 -5.36
C SER A 387 -30.40 -39.22 -5.77
N THR A 388 -30.33 -38.98 -7.09
CA THR A 388 -31.15 -38.09 -7.95
C THR A 388 -31.54 -36.66 -7.51
N ALA A 389 -30.92 -35.63 -8.13
CA ALA A 389 -31.49 -34.43 -8.79
C ALA A 389 -30.47 -33.26 -8.82
N PRO A 390 -30.44 -32.40 -9.88
CA PRO A 390 -29.39 -31.40 -10.08
C PRO A 390 -29.67 -30.13 -9.26
N SER A 391 -28.75 -29.75 -8.35
CA SER A 391 -28.53 -28.37 -7.79
C SER A 391 -27.90 -28.30 -6.37
N ALA A 392 -27.65 -29.40 -5.66
CA ALA A 392 -27.42 -29.32 -4.20
C ALA A 392 -26.00 -28.94 -3.71
N LEU A 393 -24.93 -29.04 -4.51
CA LEU A 393 -23.55 -28.77 -4.04
C LEU A 393 -23.20 -27.26 -3.90
N GLY A 394 -23.93 -26.38 -4.58
CA GLY A 394 -23.76 -24.91 -4.47
C GLY A 394 -24.51 -24.28 -3.29
N ALA A 395 -25.61 -24.90 -2.83
CA ALA A 395 -26.44 -24.36 -1.76
C ALA A 395 -25.85 -24.63 -0.35
N ALA A 396 -25.17 -25.77 -0.15
CA ALA A 396 -24.62 -26.16 1.14
C ALA A 396 -23.32 -25.42 1.54
N SER A 397 -22.58 -24.85 0.57
CA SER A 397 -21.32 -24.10 0.81
C SER A 397 -21.53 -22.59 0.95
N ALA A 398 -22.68 -22.07 0.52
CA ALA A 398 -22.96 -20.63 0.52
C ALA A 398 -23.43 -20.09 1.88
N SER A 399 -24.16 -20.88 2.68
CA SER A 399 -24.46 -20.57 4.09
C SER A 399 -23.20 -20.58 4.97
N ALA A 400 -22.12 -21.20 4.50
CA ALA A 400 -20.85 -21.28 5.23
C ALA A 400 -20.14 -19.92 5.29
N LEU A 401 -20.20 -19.08 4.24
CA LEU A 401 -19.47 -17.80 4.20
C LEU A 401 -19.81 -16.88 5.39
N ALA A 402 -21.09 -16.78 5.74
CA ALA A 402 -21.54 -15.98 6.89
C ALA A 402 -20.91 -16.46 8.21
N GLN A 403 -20.68 -17.77 8.35
CA GLN A 403 -20.13 -18.38 9.56
C GLN A 403 -18.59 -18.39 9.59
N VAL A 404 -17.91 -18.17 8.45
CA VAL A 404 -16.44 -18.12 8.39
C VAL A 404 -15.93 -16.91 9.16
N PRO A 405 -15.04 -17.07 10.15
CA PRO A 405 -14.43 -15.94 10.83
C PRO A 405 -13.60 -15.09 9.86
N ALA A 406 -13.61 -13.75 10.01
CA ALA A 406 -12.87 -12.82 9.15
C ALA A 406 -11.39 -13.19 8.89
N ARG A 407 -10.72 -13.77 9.89
CA ARG A 407 -9.31 -14.20 9.80
C ARG A 407 -9.07 -15.47 8.95
N GLU A 408 -10.12 -16.21 8.63
CA GLU A 408 -10.05 -17.48 7.90
C GLU A 408 -10.52 -17.36 6.45
N LEU A 409 -10.91 -16.16 6.01
CA LEU A 409 -11.39 -15.92 4.65
C LEU A 409 -10.35 -16.29 3.59
N ASP A 410 -9.06 -16.02 3.81
CA ASP A 410 -8.00 -16.44 2.88
C ASP A 410 -7.95 -17.97 2.71
N ARG A 411 -8.12 -18.72 3.82
CA ARG A 411 -8.19 -20.18 3.81
C ARG A 411 -9.46 -20.68 3.13
N PHE A 412 -10.62 -20.08 3.44
CA PHE A 412 -11.89 -20.43 2.80
C PHE A 412 -11.83 -20.27 1.28
N ILE A 413 -11.24 -19.18 0.79
CA ILE A 413 -11.05 -18.97 -0.66
C ILE A 413 -10.18 -20.08 -1.25
N GLN A 414 -9.06 -20.40 -0.61
CA GLN A 414 -8.14 -21.44 -1.07
C GLN A 414 -8.80 -22.83 -1.13
N ASP A 415 -9.56 -23.17 -0.09
CA ASP A 415 -10.10 -24.52 0.08
C ASP A 415 -11.39 -24.74 -0.72
N HIS A 416 -12.20 -23.69 -0.92
CA HIS A 416 -13.55 -23.83 -1.48
C HIS A 416 -13.79 -23.06 -2.77
N LEU A 417 -13.14 -21.90 -3.00
CA LEU A 417 -13.48 -21.03 -4.14
C LEU A 417 -12.48 -21.13 -5.29
N GLN A 418 -11.22 -21.47 -5.01
CA GLN A 418 -10.18 -21.57 -6.04
C GLN A 418 -10.54 -22.66 -7.07
N PRO A 419 -10.45 -22.32 -8.37
CA PRO A 419 -10.76 -23.25 -9.44
C PRO A 419 -9.83 -24.46 -9.42
N ASN A 420 -10.35 -25.63 -9.78
CA ASN A 420 -9.59 -26.86 -9.78
C ASN A 420 -8.50 -26.82 -10.88
N PRO A 421 -7.20 -26.93 -10.55
CA PRO A 421 -6.13 -26.86 -11.54
C PRO A 421 -6.25 -27.92 -12.65
N ARG A 422 -6.72 -29.13 -12.32
CA ARG A 422 -6.90 -30.22 -13.31
C ARG A 422 -8.00 -29.87 -14.31
N LEU A 423 -9.12 -29.33 -13.83
CA LEU A 423 -10.24 -28.90 -14.68
C LEU A 423 -9.84 -27.71 -15.56
N GLN A 424 -9.06 -26.76 -15.02
CA GLN A 424 -8.56 -25.63 -15.81
C GLN A 424 -7.63 -26.08 -16.95
N GLU A 425 -6.74 -27.04 -16.68
CA GLU A 425 -5.85 -27.59 -17.70
C GLU A 425 -6.63 -28.38 -18.76
N GLN A 426 -7.64 -29.16 -18.35
CA GLN A 426 -8.55 -29.83 -19.28
C GLN A 426 -9.32 -28.84 -20.16
N ALA A 427 -9.87 -27.77 -19.56
CA ALA A 427 -10.56 -26.71 -20.29
C ALA A 427 -9.62 -26.03 -21.30
N LYS A 428 -8.37 -25.74 -20.90
CA LYS A 428 -7.35 -25.15 -21.77
C LYS A 428 -7.07 -26.03 -23.00
N ARG A 429 -6.87 -27.34 -22.80
CA ARG A 429 -6.66 -28.31 -23.89
C ARG A 429 -7.88 -28.42 -24.81
N ALA A 430 -9.07 -28.46 -24.23
CA ALA A 430 -10.31 -28.53 -25.00
C ALA A 430 -10.54 -27.26 -25.85
N ILE A 431 -10.20 -26.09 -25.31
CA ILE A 431 -10.21 -24.83 -26.05
C ILE A 431 -9.20 -24.86 -27.22
N GLU A 432 -7.99 -25.39 -27.02
CA GLU A 432 -6.99 -25.51 -28.09
C GLU A 432 -7.43 -26.47 -29.20
N VAL A 433 -8.17 -27.53 -28.86
CA VAL A 433 -8.81 -28.43 -29.82
C VAL A 433 -9.91 -27.71 -30.59
N LEU A 434 -10.79 -26.97 -29.91
CA LEU A 434 -11.83 -26.15 -30.55
C LEU A 434 -11.20 -25.15 -31.54
N GLN A 435 -10.13 -24.47 -31.12
CA GLN A 435 -9.39 -23.54 -31.98
C GLN A 435 -8.84 -24.22 -33.24
N ARG A 436 -8.21 -25.40 -33.11
CA ARG A 436 -7.71 -26.18 -34.26
C ARG A 436 -8.83 -26.61 -35.21
N CYS A 437 -9.95 -27.09 -34.67
CA CYS A 437 -11.11 -27.50 -35.47
C CYS A 437 -11.68 -26.34 -36.28
N LEU A 438 -11.87 -25.18 -35.64
CA LEU A 438 -12.36 -23.97 -36.29
C LEU A 438 -11.40 -23.47 -37.38
N HIS A 439 -10.08 -23.55 -37.15
CA HIS A 439 -9.10 -23.11 -38.15
C HIS A 439 -9.04 -24.03 -39.39
N LYS A 440 -9.24 -25.35 -39.20
CA LYS A 440 -9.14 -26.35 -40.27
C LYS A 440 -10.42 -26.48 -41.11
N ASN A 441 -11.59 -26.46 -40.46
CA ASN A 441 -12.85 -26.90 -41.07
C ASN A 441 -13.85 -25.77 -41.35
N CYS A 442 -13.73 -24.60 -40.72
CA CYS A 442 -14.65 -23.49 -40.99
C CYS A 442 -14.24 -22.66 -42.21
N THR A 443 -15.23 -22.31 -43.02
CA THR A 443 -15.10 -21.39 -44.17
C THR A 443 -14.63 -20.01 -43.71
N TYR A 444 -15.17 -19.53 -42.58
CA TYR A 444 -14.80 -18.26 -41.96
C TYR A 444 -13.66 -18.49 -40.95
N ARG A 445 -12.42 -18.51 -41.45
CA ARG A 445 -11.24 -18.70 -40.60
C ARG A 445 -11.06 -17.51 -39.66
N PRO A 446 -11.00 -17.74 -38.33
CA PRO A 446 -10.70 -16.65 -37.41
C PRO A 446 -9.25 -16.19 -37.60
N SER A 447 -9.07 -14.88 -37.76
CA SER A 447 -7.75 -14.25 -37.79
C SER A 447 -7.08 -14.28 -36.43
N ARG A 448 -7.89 -14.20 -35.37
CA ARG A 448 -7.43 -14.28 -33.98
C ARG A 448 -8.51 -14.88 -33.09
N VAL A 449 -8.09 -15.61 -32.06
CA VAL A 449 -9.00 -16.15 -31.04
C VAL A 449 -8.56 -15.73 -29.66
N ILE A 450 -9.48 -15.17 -28.89
CA ILE A 450 -9.22 -14.72 -27.52
C ILE A 450 -10.07 -15.49 -26.52
N LYS A 451 -9.42 -15.98 -25.47
CA LYS A 451 -10.06 -16.58 -24.29
C LYS A 451 -10.59 -15.45 -23.42
N GLY A 452 -11.91 -15.27 -23.38
CA GLY A 452 -12.66 -14.29 -22.58
C GLY A 452 -13.43 -14.93 -21.43
N GLY A 453 -14.47 -14.25 -20.95
CA GLY A 453 -15.23 -14.70 -19.79
C GLY A 453 -14.43 -14.70 -18.48
N SER A 454 -15.02 -15.30 -17.44
CA SER A 454 -14.37 -15.48 -16.13
C SER A 454 -13.09 -16.30 -16.25
N PHE A 455 -13.06 -17.29 -17.16
CA PHE A 455 -11.89 -18.10 -17.47
C PHE A 455 -10.73 -17.25 -18.01
N GLY A 456 -10.97 -16.42 -19.04
CA GLY A 456 -9.95 -15.57 -19.65
C GLY A 456 -9.39 -14.50 -18.70
N ARG A 457 -10.22 -13.99 -17.79
CA ARG A 457 -9.84 -13.00 -16.76
C ARG A 457 -9.16 -13.63 -15.52
N GLY A 458 -9.15 -14.97 -15.42
CA GLY A 458 -8.64 -15.68 -14.26
C GLY A 458 -9.46 -15.43 -12.99
N THR A 459 -10.77 -15.24 -13.11
CA THR A 459 -11.73 -14.98 -12.02
C THR A 459 -12.85 -16.04 -11.98
N ASN A 460 -12.58 -17.26 -12.46
CA ASN A 460 -13.53 -18.36 -12.44
C ASN A 460 -13.62 -19.04 -11.07
N LEU A 461 -14.84 -19.39 -10.65
CA LEU A 461 -15.09 -20.07 -9.37
C LEU A 461 -14.91 -21.58 -9.51
N ARG A 462 -14.67 -22.26 -8.38
CA ARG A 462 -14.67 -23.73 -8.34
C ARG A 462 -16.04 -24.25 -8.76
N GLY A 463 -16.05 -25.16 -9.75
CA GLY A 463 -17.28 -25.79 -10.25
C GLY A 463 -18.09 -24.93 -11.22
N ASP A 464 -17.72 -23.66 -11.42
CA ASP A 464 -18.38 -22.74 -12.33
C ASP A 464 -17.36 -22.16 -13.33
N CYS A 465 -17.29 -22.79 -14.50
CA CYS A 465 -16.35 -22.44 -15.56
C CYS A 465 -17.06 -21.82 -16.75
N ASP A 466 -17.28 -20.51 -16.67
CA ASP A 466 -17.70 -19.66 -17.79
C ASP A 466 -16.50 -19.27 -18.65
N ALA A 467 -16.29 -20.01 -19.75
CA ALA A 467 -15.32 -19.68 -20.77
C ALA A 467 -15.99 -19.02 -21.98
N GLU A 468 -15.45 -17.91 -22.45
CA GLU A 468 -15.84 -17.32 -23.74
C GLU A 468 -14.68 -17.47 -24.72
N LEU A 469 -15.00 -17.83 -25.96
CA LEU A 469 -14.04 -17.86 -27.07
C LEU A 469 -14.49 -16.83 -28.11
N ILE A 470 -13.76 -15.73 -28.16
CA ILE A 470 -14.02 -14.64 -29.08
C ILE A 470 -13.25 -14.94 -30.36
N LEU A 471 -14.00 -15.10 -31.45
CA LEU A 471 -13.49 -15.42 -32.78
C LEU A 471 -13.49 -14.16 -33.62
N PHE A 472 -12.32 -13.55 -33.81
CA PHE A 472 -12.19 -12.39 -34.69
C PHE A 472 -12.17 -12.85 -36.14
N LEU A 473 -13.15 -12.41 -36.93
CA LEU A 473 -13.34 -12.85 -38.31
C LEU A 473 -13.09 -11.70 -39.29
N ASN A 474 -12.23 -11.94 -40.28
CA ASN A 474 -11.90 -10.95 -41.32
C ASN A 474 -13.07 -10.64 -42.28
N CYS A 475 -14.11 -11.46 -42.28
CA CYS A 475 -15.30 -11.20 -43.11
C CYS A 475 -16.13 -10.03 -42.59
N PHE A 476 -15.95 -9.61 -41.33
CA PHE A 476 -16.61 -8.43 -40.80
C PHE A 476 -15.80 -7.18 -41.12
N THR A 477 -16.44 -6.21 -41.78
CA THR A 477 -15.83 -4.93 -42.16
C THR A 477 -16.10 -3.80 -41.18
N ASN A 478 -17.18 -3.90 -40.41
CA ASN A 478 -17.58 -2.93 -39.39
C ASN A 478 -18.55 -3.56 -38.37
N PHE A 479 -18.97 -2.77 -37.37
CA PHE A 479 -19.89 -3.21 -36.32
C PHE A 479 -21.28 -3.63 -36.83
N GLU A 480 -21.82 -2.99 -37.86
CA GLU A 480 -23.13 -3.35 -38.44
C GLU A 480 -23.07 -4.64 -39.24
N ASP A 481 -21.98 -4.81 -39.98
CA ASP A 481 -21.71 -5.98 -40.82
C ASP A 481 -21.63 -7.27 -40.00
N GLN A 482 -21.01 -7.17 -38.82
CA GLN A 482 -21.04 -8.24 -37.81
C GLN A 482 -22.46 -8.72 -37.55
N GLU A 483 -23.40 -7.81 -37.31
CA GLU A 483 -24.75 -8.15 -36.89
C GLU A 483 -25.56 -8.80 -38.00
N ARG A 484 -25.37 -8.37 -39.25
CA ARG A 484 -26.07 -8.93 -40.40
C ARG A 484 -25.70 -10.39 -40.63
N HIS A 485 -24.43 -10.75 -40.46
CA HIS A 485 -23.90 -12.06 -40.82
C HIS A 485 -23.70 -13.01 -39.63
N ARG A 486 -23.86 -12.52 -38.38
CA ARG A 486 -23.59 -13.29 -37.15
C ARG A 486 -24.35 -14.61 -37.07
N GLY A 487 -25.64 -14.59 -37.39
CA GLY A 487 -26.51 -15.76 -37.27
C GLY A 487 -26.13 -16.87 -38.24
N GLU A 488 -25.83 -16.51 -39.49
CA GLU A 488 -25.38 -17.44 -40.54
C GLU A 488 -24.04 -18.09 -40.15
N ILE A 489 -23.09 -17.28 -39.68
CA ILE A 489 -21.78 -17.73 -39.23
C ILE A 489 -21.88 -18.67 -38.02
N ILE A 490 -22.73 -18.36 -37.04
CA ILE A 490 -22.96 -19.24 -35.88
C ILE A 490 -23.52 -20.60 -36.31
N LYS A 491 -24.47 -20.60 -37.25
CA LYS A 491 -25.07 -21.83 -37.79
C LYS A 491 -24.02 -22.69 -38.52
N GLU A 492 -23.15 -22.05 -39.28
CA GLU A 492 -22.04 -22.73 -39.98
C GLU A 492 -21.04 -23.31 -38.97
N ILE A 493 -20.57 -22.51 -38.00
CA ILE A 493 -19.65 -22.97 -36.95
C ILE A 493 -20.24 -24.17 -36.20
N ARG A 494 -21.53 -24.14 -35.88
CA ARG A 494 -22.23 -25.26 -35.24
C ARG A 494 -22.20 -26.52 -36.10
N THR A 495 -22.45 -26.38 -37.39
CA THR A 495 -22.45 -27.49 -38.36
C THR A 495 -21.06 -28.12 -38.45
N GLN A 496 -20.02 -27.30 -38.53
CA GLN A 496 -18.62 -27.74 -38.63
C GLN A 496 -18.10 -28.37 -37.34
N LEU A 497 -18.49 -27.84 -36.18
CA LEU A 497 -18.15 -28.47 -34.89
C LEU A 497 -18.89 -29.80 -34.70
N ALA A 498 -20.13 -29.92 -35.18
CA ALA A 498 -20.87 -31.18 -35.12
C ALA A 498 -20.32 -32.27 -36.06
N SER A 499 -19.81 -31.90 -37.24
CA SER A 499 -19.26 -32.85 -38.23
C SER A 499 -17.77 -33.16 -38.03
N GLY A 500 -16.99 -32.18 -37.58
CA GLY A 500 -15.53 -32.24 -37.47
C GLY A 500 -14.98 -32.66 -36.11
N TRP A 501 -15.83 -32.82 -35.08
CA TRP A 501 -15.42 -33.24 -33.75
C TRP A 501 -15.29 -34.77 -33.67
N GLN A 502 -14.18 -35.31 -34.19
CA GLN A 502 -13.80 -36.71 -34.02
C GLN A 502 -12.65 -36.82 -33.01
N ASP A 503 -13.02 -37.25 -31.81
CA ASP A 503 -12.19 -37.79 -30.70
C ASP A 503 -10.77 -37.18 -30.48
N PRO A 504 -10.63 -35.93 -29.99
CA PRO A 504 -9.32 -35.27 -29.94
C PRO A 504 -8.67 -35.29 -28.54
N VAL A 505 -9.39 -35.70 -27.48
CA VAL A 505 -8.87 -35.81 -26.10
C VAL A 505 -9.57 -36.98 -25.39
N PRO A 506 -8.86 -38.02 -24.92
CA PRO A 506 -9.47 -39.11 -24.16
C PRO A 506 -10.21 -38.57 -22.94
N GLY A 507 -11.53 -38.79 -22.88
CA GLY A 507 -12.36 -38.48 -21.71
C GLY A 507 -13.16 -37.17 -21.73
N LEU A 508 -13.27 -36.43 -22.85
CA LEU A 508 -14.15 -35.25 -22.96
C LEU A 508 -15.14 -35.37 -24.13
N ARG A 509 -16.44 -35.22 -23.86
CA ARG A 509 -17.52 -35.20 -24.87
C ARG A 509 -18.04 -33.79 -25.08
N LEU A 510 -18.21 -33.40 -26.35
CA LEU A 510 -18.82 -32.13 -26.73
C LEU A 510 -20.34 -32.30 -26.83
N THR A 511 -21.11 -31.48 -26.13
CA THR A 511 -22.57 -31.45 -26.20
C THR A 511 -23.05 -30.05 -26.56
N PHE A 512 -24.19 -29.98 -27.25
CA PHE A 512 -24.82 -28.73 -27.63
C PHE A 512 -26.10 -28.55 -26.81
N PRO A 513 -26.09 -27.74 -25.73
CA PRO A 513 -27.30 -27.47 -24.96
C PRO A 513 -28.31 -26.63 -25.77
N GLU A 514 -29.54 -26.48 -25.24
CA GLU A 514 -30.54 -25.57 -25.81
C GLU A 514 -29.96 -24.14 -25.91
N GLN A 515 -30.05 -23.55 -27.11
CA GLN A 515 -29.49 -22.24 -27.37
C GLN A 515 -30.39 -21.15 -26.82
N ASN A 516 -30.04 -20.64 -25.64
CA ASN A 516 -30.80 -19.61 -24.94
C ASN A 516 -30.18 -18.20 -25.05
N THR A 517 -29.01 -18.07 -25.68
CA THR A 517 -28.31 -16.78 -25.85
C THR A 517 -28.24 -16.36 -27.32
N PRO A 518 -28.92 -15.27 -27.71
CA PRO A 518 -28.81 -14.71 -29.05
C PRO A 518 -27.37 -14.25 -29.35
N GLY A 519 -26.82 -14.65 -30.50
CA GLY A 519 -25.49 -14.17 -30.94
C GLY A 519 -24.28 -14.90 -30.34
N ALA A 520 -24.48 -15.98 -29.58
CA ALA A 520 -23.41 -16.86 -29.14
C ALA A 520 -23.74 -18.33 -29.45
N LEU A 521 -22.72 -19.12 -29.80
CA LEU A 521 -22.86 -20.57 -29.84
C LEU A 521 -22.40 -21.16 -28.51
N GLN A 522 -23.35 -21.63 -27.70
CA GLN A 522 -23.06 -22.34 -26.47
C GLN A 522 -22.72 -23.80 -26.74
N VAL A 523 -21.63 -24.27 -26.12
CA VAL A 523 -21.16 -25.64 -26.19
C VAL A 523 -20.72 -26.09 -24.81
N GLN A 524 -20.99 -27.34 -24.48
CA GLN A 524 -20.59 -27.96 -23.21
C GLN A 524 -19.53 -29.02 -23.46
N LEU A 525 -18.50 -29.01 -22.64
CA LEU A 525 -17.46 -30.03 -22.61
C LEU A 525 -17.65 -30.86 -21.35
N VAL A 526 -18.01 -32.12 -21.48
CA VAL A 526 -18.36 -33.02 -20.37
C VAL A 526 -17.26 -34.07 -20.19
N SER A 527 -16.70 -34.17 -18.99
CA SER A 527 -15.70 -35.19 -18.64
C SER A 527 -16.33 -36.59 -18.52
N ALA A 528 -15.54 -37.64 -18.75
CA ALA A 528 -15.94 -39.04 -18.55
C ALA A 528 -16.11 -39.43 -17.06
N THR A 529 -15.53 -38.65 -16.14
CA THR A 529 -15.80 -38.74 -14.70
C THR A 529 -17.11 -38.03 -14.38
N PRO A 530 -18.02 -38.62 -13.58
CA PRO A 530 -19.25 -37.92 -13.17
C PRO A 530 -18.88 -36.60 -12.46
N GLU A 531 -19.65 -35.53 -12.70
CA GLU A 531 -19.61 -34.23 -11.99
C GLU A 531 -18.67 -33.11 -12.50
N THR A 532 -18.05 -33.20 -13.69
CA THR A 532 -17.28 -32.06 -14.25
C THR A 532 -17.63 -31.74 -15.69
N TRP A 533 -18.19 -30.55 -15.93
CA TRP A 533 -18.42 -29.97 -17.26
C TRP A 533 -17.93 -28.52 -17.32
N VAL A 534 -17.64 -28.05 -18.53
CA VAL A 534 -17.23 -26.66 -18.82
C VAL A 534 -18.17 -26.07 -19.86
N ASN A 535 -18.76 -24.91 -19.56
CA ASN A 535 -19.57 -24.15 -20.50
C ASN A 535 -18.65 -23.24 -21.31
N VAL A 536 -18.71 -23.36 -22.64
CA VAL A 536 -17.94 -22.54 -23.58
C VAL A 536 -18.90 -21.79 -24.49
N SER A 537 -18.82 -20.46 -24.50
CA SER A 537 -19.56 -19.61 -25.42
C SER A 537 -18.66 -19.12 -26.54
N LEU A 538 -18.96 -19.51 -27.78
CA LEU A 538 -18.25 -19.05 -28.98
C LEU A 538 -18.93 -17.79 -29.53
N LEU A 539 -18.15 -16.72 -29.69
CA LEU A 539 -18.63 -15.38 -30.05
C LEU A 539 -17.87 -14.86 -31.28
N PRO A 540 -18.46 -14.92 -32.49
CA PRO A 540 -17.93 -14.21 -33.65
C PRO A 540 -17.94 -12.70 -33.42
N ALA A 541 -16.81 -12.03 -33.64
CA ALA A 541 -16.64 -10.60 -33.41
C ALA A 541 -15.85 -9.91 -34.52
N PHE A 542 -16.17 -8.63 -34.77
CA PHE A 542 -15.39 -7.73 -35.62
C PHE A 542 -14.11 -7.30 -34.90
N ASP A 543 -12.96 -7.39 -35.58
CA ASP A 543 -11.69 -6.93 -35.03
C ASP A 543 -11.53 -5.43 -35.22
N ALA A 544 -12.29 -4.67 -34.44
CA ALA A 544 -12.24 -3.20 -34.45
C ALA A 544 -10.89 -2.62 -34.00
N MET A 545 -10.05 -3.47 -33.40
CA MET A 545 -8.89 -3.10 -32.61
C MET A 545 -7.57 -3.45 -33.32
N GLY A 546 -7.57 -4.50 -34.14
CA GLY A 546 -6.35 -5.08 -34.71
C GLY A 546 -5.41 -5.62 -33.62
N GLN A 547 -4.15 -5.88 -34.00
CA GLN A 547 -3.10 -6.20 -33.02
C GLN A 547 -2.66 -4.93 -32.30
N LEU A 548 -3.13 -4.72 -31.07
CA LEU A 548 -2.56 -3.68 -30.20
C LEU A 548 -1.32 -4.19 -29.48
N GLY A 549 -0.28 -3.34 -29.42
CA GLY A 549 0.81 -3.53 -28.48
C GLY A 549 0.33 -3.39 -27.03
N ALA A 550 1.00 -4.07 -26.11
CA ALA A 550 0.80 -3.82 -24.68
C ALA A 550 1.03 -2.32 -24.43
N ASP A 551 0.05 -1.65 -23.83
CA ASP A 551 0.05 -0.22 -23.44
C ASP A 551 -0.35 0.82 -24.51
N THR A 552 -0.87 0.41 -25.67
CA THR A 552 -1.39 1.38 -26.66
C THR A 552 -2.89 1.64 -26.47
N LYS A 553 -3.30 2.91 -26.33
CA LYS A 553 -4.73 3.28 -26.29
C LYS A 553 -5.38 3.02 -27.66
N PRO A 554 -6.64 2.56 -27.70
CA PRO A 554 -7.45 2.49 -28.91
C PRO A 554 -7.55 3.85 -29.62
N GLN A 555 -7.56 3.83 -30.96
CA GLN A 555 -7.77 5.05 -31.73
C GLN A 555 -9.20 5.59 -31.53
N PRO A 556 -9.41 6.91 -31.33
CA PRO A 556 -10.73 7.50 -31.09
C PRO A 556 -11.77 7.20 -32.20
N GLN A 557 -11.32 6.98 -33.43
CA GLN A 557 -12.17 6.62 -34.57
C GLN A 557 -12.93 5.30 -34.33
N VAL A 558 -12.32 4.35 -33.60
CA VAL A 558 -12.96 3.07 -33.27
C VAL A 558 -14.22 3.30 -32.43
N TYR A 559 -14.13 4.17 -31.42
CA TYR A 559 -15.27 4.51 -30.58
C TYR A 559 -16.29 5.37 -31.31
N THR A 560 -15.86 6.25 -32.20
CA THR A 560 -16.77 7.03 -33.04
C THR A 560 -17.59 6.11 -33.96
N ALA A 561 -16.94 5.11 -34.58
CA ALA A 561 -17.62 4.09 -35.36
C ALA A 561 -18.58 3.23 -34.52
N LEU A 562 -18.20 2.93 -33.27
CA LEU A 562 -19.06 2.23 -32.31
C LEU A 562 -20.32 3.06 -31.98
N PHE A 563 -20.19 4.36 -31.75
CA PHE A 563 -21.33 5.24 -31.46
C PHE A 563 -22.29 5.35 -32.65
N ASN A 564 -21.74 5.38 -33.87
CA ASN A 564 -22.51 5.50 -35.09
C ASN A 564 -23.24 4.20 -35.48
N SER A 565 -22.87 3.04 -34.92
CA SER A 565 -23.51 1.75 -35.26
C SER A 565 -24.93 1.59 -34.69
N GLY A 566 -25.39 2.52 -33.86
CA GLY A 566 -26.78 2.57 -33.36
C GLY A 566 -27.18 1.38 -32.46
N GLY A 567 -26.21 0.61 -31.94
CA GLY A 567 -26.45 -0.52 -31.06
C GLY A 567 -26.90 -0.11 -29.65
N HIS A 568 -27.64 -0.98 -28.96
CA HIS A 568 -27.90 -0.85 -27.52
C HIS A 568 -26.61 -1.03 -26.69
N ASP A 569 -26.56 -0.48 -25.47
CA ASP A 569 -25.41 -0.51 -24.56
C ASP A 569 -24.74 -1.92 -24.49
N GLY A 570 -23.44 -2.01 -24.78
CA GLY A 570 -22.67 -3.26 -24.69
C GLY A 570 -22.88 -4.29 -25.81
N LYS A 571 -23.61 -3.95 -26.87
CA LYS A 571 -23.87 -4.85 -28.03
C LYS A 571 -22.59 -5.47 -28.61
N HIS A 572 -21.54 -4.67 -28.71
CA HIS A 572 -20.29 -5.01 -29.36
C HIS A 572 -19.17 -5.31 -28.36
N ALA A 573 -19.49 -5.57 -27.08
CA ALA A 573 -18.49 -5.80 -26.04
C ALA A 573 -17.48 -6.91 -26.41
N ALA A 574 -17.90 -7.93 -27.15
CA ALA A 574 -17.02 -9.00 -27.66
C ALA A 574 -15.83 -8.46 -28.47
N CYS A 575 -15.99 -7.37 -29.23
CA CYS A 575 -14.92 -6.73 -30.01
C CYS A 575 -13.80 -6.18 -29.11
N PHE A 576 -14.13 -5.84 -27.86
CA PHE A 576 -13.21 -5.29 -26.86
C PHE A 576 -12.75 -6.33 -25.82
N ALA A 577 -12.95 -7.63 -26.08
CA ALA A 577 -12.64 -8.69 -25.11
C ALA A 577 -11.16 -8.73 -24.68
N GLU A 578 -10.23 -8.39 -25.59
CA GLU A 578 -8.80 -8.34 -25.25
C GLU A 578 -8.49 -7.31 -24.17
N LEU A 579 -9.00 -6.09 -24.33
CA LEU A 579 -8.81 -5.00 -23.38
C LEU A 579 -9.43 -5.34 -22.02
N ARG A 580 -10.66 -5.89 -22.01
CA ARG A 580 -11.34 -6.34 -20.78
C ARG A 580 -10.55 -7.44 -20.07
N ARG A 581 -10.00 -8.39 -20.83
CA ARG A 581 -9.15 -9.46 -20.31
C ARG A 581 -7.88 -8.89 -19.68
N ASN A 582 -7.17 -8.04 -20.40
CA ASN A 582 -5.89 -7.47 -19.98
C ASN A 582 -6.07 -6.54 -18.76
N PHE A 583 -7.18 -5.78 -18.71
CA PHE A 583 -7.54 -4.92 -17.59
C PHE A 583 -7.58 -5.68 -16.27
N VAL A 584 -8.24 -6.85 -16.23
CA VAL A 584 -8.30 -7.69 -15.01
C VAL A 584 -7.02 -8.50 -14.80
N ASN A 585 -6.38 -8.99 -15.87
CA ASN A 585 -5.21 -9.86 -15.75
C ASN A 585 -3.95 -9.18 -15.23
N THR A 586 -3.81 -7.88 -15.44
CA THR A 586 -2.70 -7.07 -14.88
C THR A 586 -2.83 -6.85 -13.38
N ARG A 587 -3.95 -7.24 -12.74
CA ARG A 587 -4.18 -7.01 -11.31
C ARG A 587 -3.69 -8.16 -10.42
N PRO A 588 -3.34 -7.89 -9.15
CA PRO A 588 -2.67 -8.87 -8.29
C PRO A 588 -3.53 -10.10 -7.97
N ALA A 589 -2.92 -11.27 -7.79
CA ALA A 589 -3.61 -12.52 -7.46
C ALA A 589 -4.50 -12.40 -6.21
N LYS A 590 -4.05 -11.67 -5.18
CA LYS A 590 -4.84 -11.44 -3.97
C LYS A 590 -6.13 -10.63 -4.24
N LEU A 591 -6.12 -9.70 -5.20
CA LEU A 591 -7.34 -9.03 -5.63
C LEU A 591 -8.28 -10.00 -6.35
N LYS A 592 -7.75 -10.88 -7.20
CA LYS A 592 -8.57 -11.92 -7.85
C LYS A 592 -9.24 -12.83 -6.82
N ASN A 593 -8.57 -13.16 -5.72
CA ASN A 593 -9.16 -13.90 -4.60
C ASN A 593 -10.33 -13.15 -3.95
N LEU A 594 -10.24 -11.83 -3.77
CA LEU A 594 -11.35 -11.02 -3.29
C LEU A 594 -12.51 -11.00 -4.29
N ILE A 595 -12.21 -10.93 -5.59
CA ILE A 595 -13.22 -11.04 -6.66
C ILE A 595 -13.95 -12.38 -6.57
N LEU A 596 -13.24 -13.51 -6.39
CA LEU A 596 -13.87 -14.83 -6.20
C LEU A 596 -14.81 -14.83 -4.99
N LEU A 597 -14.39 -14.24 -3.86
CA LEU A 597 -15.20 -14.15 -2.66
C LEU A 597 -16.50 -13.35 -2.88
N VAL A 598 -16.40 -12.20 -3.55
CA VAL A 598 -17.57 -11.35 -3.88
C VAL A 598 -18.48 -12.04 -4.90
N LYS A 599 -17.91 -12.71 -5.92
CA LYS A 599 -18.69 -13.49 -6.89
C LYS A 599 -19.44 -14.63 -6.22
N HIS A 600 -18.79 -15.37 -5.34
CA HIS A 600 -19.43 -16.46 -4.60
C HIS A 600 -20.64 -15.95 -3.80
N TRP A 601 -20.50 -14.82 -3.10
CA TRP A 601 -21.63 -14.15 -2.44
C TRP A 601 -22.72 -13.73 -3.44
N TYR A 602 -22.35 -13.12 -4.56
CA TYR A 602 -23.30 -12.71 -5.60
C TYR A 602 -24.12 -13.91 -6.14
N HIS A 603 -23.49 -15.04 -6.44
CA HIS A 603 -24.19 -16.23 -6.94
C HIS A 603 -25.16 -16.81 -5.90
N HIS A 604 -24.85 -16.71 -4.62
CA HIS A 604 -25.79 -17.08 -3.56
C HIS A 604 -27.05 -16.22 -3.56
N VAL A 605 -26.88 -14.89 -3.67
CA VAL A 605 -28.01 -13.96 -3.75
C VAL A 605 -28.81 -14.17 -5.05
N ALA A 606 -28.12 -14.43 -6.16
CA ALA A 606 -28.76 -14.71 -7.45
C ALA A 606 -29.59 -16.00 -7.43
N ALA A 607 -29.11 -17.05 -6.74
CA ALA A 607 -29.87 -18.30 -6.57
C ALA A 607 -31.18 -18.07 -5.80
N GLN A 608 -31.15 -17.28 -4.72
CA GLN A 608 -32.37 -16.88 -3.98
C GLN A 608 -33.35 -16.08 -4.85
N ASN A 609 -32.84 -15.24 -5.75
CA ASN A 609 -33.68 -14.46 -6.67
C ASN A 609 -34.35 -15.33 -7.75
N GLN A 610 -33.78 -16.46 -8.14
CA GLN A 610 -34.41 -17.36 -9.12
C GLN A 610 -35.64 -18.08 -8.55
N GLU A 611 -35.76 -18.15 -7.22
CA GLU A 611 -36.90 -18.74 -6.52
C GLU A 611 -38.09 -17.77 -6.39
N GLN A 612 -37.91 -16.47 -6.68
CA GLN A 612 -38.96 -15.45 -6.60
C GLN A 612 -39.05 -14.59 -7.88
N PRO A 613 -40.25 -14.22 -8.36
CA PRO A 613 -40.38 -13.35 -9.54
C PRO A 613 -39.97 -11.91 -9.21
N GLY A 614 -38.68 -11.61 -9.35
CA GLY A 614 -38.08 -10.30 -9.10
C GLY A 614 -37.38 -9.70 -10.33
N PRO A 615 -37.02 -8.40 -10.29
CA PRO A 615 -36.24 -7.76 -11.34
C PRO A 615 -34.85 -8.42 -11.50
N SER A 616 -34.29 -8.38 -12.71
CA SER A 616 -32.99 -8.99 -13.01
C SER A 616 -31.85 -8.28 -12.29
N LEU A 617 -30.99 -9.04 -11.62
CA LEU A 617 -29.75 -8.53 -11.01
C LEU A 617 -28.74 -8.07 -12.07
N PRO A 618 -27.85 -7.12 -11.74
CA PRO A 618 -26.72 -6.79 -12.61
C PRO A 618 -25.79 -8.00 -12.80
N PRO A 619 -25.08 -8.10 -13.93
CA PRO A 619 -24.16 -9.21 -14.18
C PRO A 619 -23.05 -9.27 -13.11
N ALA A 620 -22.56 -10.48 -12.79
CA ALA A 620 -21.46 -10.69 -11.84
C ALA A 620 -20.21 -9.86 -12.18
N TYR A 621 -19.98 -9.59 -13.48
CA TYR A 621 -18.91 -8.73 -13.97
C TYR A 621 -18.96 -7.30 -13.41
N ALA A 622 -20.15 -6.74 -13.15
CA ALA A 622 -20.30 -5.45 -12.49
C ALA A 622 -19.69 -5.45 -11.08
N LEU A 623 -19.83 -6.55 -10.34
CA LEU A 623 -19.26 -6.73 -9.01
C LEU A 623 -17.75 -7.01 -9.08
N GLU A 624 -17.25 -7.67 -10.13
CA GLU A 624 -15.81 -7.79 -10.40
C GLU A 624 -15.19 -6.39 -10.54
N LEU A 625 -15.79 -5.53 -11.37
CA LEU A 625 -15.33 -4.16 -11.59
C LEU A 625 -15.46 -3.29 -10.33
N LEU A 626 -16.57 -3.40 -9.60
CA LEU A 626 -16.75 -2.68 -8.33
C LEU A 626 -15.69 -3.09 -7.30
N THR A 627 -15.30 -4.36 -7.28
CA THR A 627 -14.23 -4.88 -6.40
C THR A 627 -12.86 -4.31 -6.79
N ILE A 628 -12.56 -4.23 -8.09
CA ILE A 628 -11.34 -3.60 -8.60
C ILE A 628 -11.32 -2.12 -8.22
N PHE A 629 -12.42 -1.39 -8.45
CA PHE A 629 -12.57 0.00 -8.05
C PHE A 629 -12.34 0.20 -6.54
N ALA A 630 -12.98 -0.61 -5.70
CA ALA A 630 -12.81 -0.55 -4.25
C ALA A 630 -11.35 -0.75 -3.83
N TRP A 631 -10.63 -1.67 -4.47
CA TRP A 631 -9.22 -1.91 -4.19
C TRP A 631 -8.32 -0.76 -4.68
N GLU A 632 -8.52 -0.27 -5.91
CA GLU A 632 -7.74 0.82 -6.50
C GLU A 632 -7.88 2.13 -5.72
N GLN A 633 -9.11 2.42 -5.28
CA GLN A 633 -9.42 3.65 -4.53
C GLN A 633 -9.22 3.49 -3.02
N GLY A 634 -9.17 2.26 -2.50
CA GLY A 634 -8.93 1.97 -1.10
C GLY A 634 -7.45 1.83 -0.81
N CYS A 635 -6.99 0.59 -0.67
CA CYS A 635 -5.63 0.30 -0.21
C CYS A 635 -4.57 0.26 -1.32
N LYS A 636 -4.95 -0.07 -2.57
CA LYS A 636 -4.07 -0.31 -3.72
C LYS A 636 -2.80 -1.11 -3.39
N ASN A 637 -2.89 -1.99 -2.39
CA ASN A 637 -1.76 -2.76 -1.86
C ASN A 637 -1.88 -4.21 -2.32
N HIS A 638 -0.76 -4.85 -2.65
CA HIS A 638 -0.72 -6.28 -2.96
C HIS A 638 -1.04 -7.16 -1.74
N SER A 639 -0.80 -6.63 -0.53
CA SER A 639 -1.16 -7.26 0.74
C SER A 639 -2.22 -6.44 1.46
N PHE A 640 -3.43 -7.00 1.59
CA PHE A 640 -4.55 -6.40 2.31
C PHE A 640 -5.36 -7.46 3.06
N ASN A 641 -6.23 -7.03 3.97
CA ASN A 641 -7.12 -7.91 4.72
C ASN A 641 -8.42 -8.19 3.92
N MET A 642 -8.76 -9.47 3.74
CA MET A 642 -9.92 -9.87 2.93
C MET A 642 -11.26 -9.36 3.48
N ALA A 643 -11.45 -9.38 4.80
CA ALA A 643 -12.67 -8.89 5.43
C ALA A 643 -12.86 -7.37 5.25
N GLN A 644 -11.76 -6.59 5.32
CA GLN A 644 -11.80 -5.16 5.00
C GLN A 644 -12.22 -4.93 3.54
N GLY A 645 -11.64 -5.70 2.60
CA GLY A 645 -11.98 -5.63 1.19
C GLY A 645 -13.44 -5.99 0.92
N LEU A 646 -13.89 -7.14 1.43
CA LEU A 646 -15.28 -7.60 1.30
C LEU A 646 -16.26 -6.55 1.85
N ARG A 647 -16.01 -6.07 3.07
CA ARG A 647 -16.87 -5.06 3.69
C ARG A 647 -16.90 -3.75 2.89
N THR A 648 -15.78 -3.34 2.30
CA THR A 648 -15.74 -2.14 1.45
C THR A 648 -16.66 -2.31 0.23
N VAL A 649 -16.59 -3.45 -0.45
CA VAL A 649 -17.45 -3.73 -1.61
C VAL A 649 -18.93 -3.79 -1.20
N LEU A 650 -19.26 -4.46 -0.11
CA LEU A 650 -20.64 -4.51 0.42
C LEU A 650 -21.17 -3.12 0.79
N GLY A 651 -20.33 -2.25 1.36
CA GLY A 651 -20.69 -0.85 1.64
C GLY A 651 -20.97 -0.04 0.37
N LEU A 652 -20.19 -0.25 -0.69
CA LEU A 652 -20.44 0.37 -1.99
C LEU A 652 -21.73 -0.14 -2.65
N VAL A 653 -22.03 -1.44 -2.51
CA VAL A 653 -23.30 -2.04 -2.96
C VAL A 653 -24.49 -1.37 -2.25
N GLN A 654 -24.41 -1.09 -0.94
CA GLN A 654 -25.46 -0.37 -0.22
C GLN A 654 -25.65 1.07 -0.72
N GLN A 655 -24.59 1.67 -1.26
CA GLN A 655 -24.57 3.02 -1.83
C GLN A 655 -24.80 3.01 -3.35
N TYR A 656 -25.45 1.98 -3.90
CA TYR A 656 -25.64 1.83 -5.36
C TYR A 656 -26.26 3.06 -6.04
N GLN A 657 -27.15 3.78 -5.34
CA GLN A 657 -27.77 5.01 -5.84
C GLN A 657 -26.79 6.17 -6.08
N ASP A 658 -25.56 6.04 -5.58
CA ASP A 658 -24.50 7.01 -5.73
C ASP A 658 -23.33 6.51 -6.60
N LEU A 659 -23.33 5.23 -7.01
CA LEU A 659 -22.23 4.61 -7.76
C LEU A 659 -22.03 5.24 -9.13
N CYS A 660 -20.85 5.84 -9.32
CA CYS A 660 -20.39 6.43 -10.57
C CYS A 660 -18.94 6.01 -10.79
N VAL A 661 -18.77 4.85 -11.42
CA VAL A 661 -17.50 4.15 -11.59
C VAL A 661 -17.19 4.01 -13.07
N TYR A 662 -16.04 4.53 -13.49
CA TYR A 662 -15.50 4.30 -14.82
C TYR A 662 -13.99 4.53 -14.83
N TRP A 663 -13.34 4.04 -15.88
CA TRP A 663 -11.90 4.13 -16.07
C TRP A 663 -11.58 4.98 -17.29
N THR A 664 -10.37 5.53 -17.32
CA THR A 664 -9.89 6.33 -18.46
C THR A 664 -8.64 5.75 -19.13
N ASP A 665 -8.36 4.47 -18.84
CA ASP A 665 -7.21 3.73 -19.37
C ASP A 665 -7.33 3.55 -20.90
N ASN A 666 -8.50 3.15 -21.41
CA ASN A 666 -8.70 2.85 -22.84
C ASN A 666 -9.47 3.95 -23.61
N TYR A 667 -10.35 4.68 -22.95
CA TYR A 667 -11.08 5.82 -23.52
C TYR A 667 -11.03 6.98 -22.53
N GLY A 668 -11.14 8.22 -22.99
CA GLY A 668 -11.09 9.35 -22.09
C GLY A 668 -11.80 10.57 -22.64
N THR A 669 -11.54 11.72 -22.04
CA THR A 669 -12.20 12.99 -22.39
C THR A 669 -11.37 13.85 -23.32
N GLU A 670 -10.25 13.34 -23.83
CA GLU A 670 -9.34 14.04 -24.74
C GLU A 670 -10.01 14.29 -26.10
N ASP A 671 -10.70 13.29 -26.64
CA ASP A 671 -11.44 13.39 -27.90
C ASP A 671 -12.85 14.01 -27.70
N PRO A 672 -13.30 14.94 -28.56
CA PRO A 672 -14.60 15.60 -28.41
C PRO A 672 -15.82 14.66 -28.49
N ALA A 673 -15.79 13.64 -29.36
CA ALA A 673 -16.91 12.71 -29.51
C ALA A 673 -17.01 11.79 -28.28
N LEU A 674 -15.88 11.25 -27.81
CA LEU A 674 -15.80 10.49 -26.56
C LEU A 674 -16.25 11.33 -25.36
N ARG A 675 -15.77 12.57 -25.23
CA ARG A 675 -16.17 13.49 -24.15
C ARG A 675 -17.68 13.70 -24.13
N THR A 676 -18.27 13.98 -25.30
CA THR A 676 -19.71 14.20 -25.43
C THR A 676 -20.49 12.95 -25.01
N HIS A 677 -20.05 11.77 -25.46
CA HIS A 677 -20.68 10.50 -25.10
C HIS A 677 -20.58 10.22 -23.59
N LEU A 678 -19.39 10.33 -23.00
CA LEU A 678 -19.16 10.11 -21.57
C LEU A 678 -19.97 11.08 -20.71
N LEU A 679 -20.02 12.37 -21.07
CA LEU A 679 -20.87 13.35 -20.38
C LEU A 679 -22.36 12.98 -20.49
N GLY A 680 -22.78 12.36 -21.60
CA GLY A 680 -24.11 11.76 -21.76
C GLY A 680 -24.34 10.60 -20.80
N GLN A 681 -23.41 9.67 -20.70
CA GLN A 681 -23.46 8.53 -19.76
C GLN A 681 -23.54 9.02 -18.30
N LEU A 682 -22.76 10.03 -17.92
CA LEU A 682 -22.74 10.58 -16.55
C LEU A 682 -24.08 11.18 -16.11
N ARG A 683 -24.95 11.56 -17.06
CA ARG A 683 -26.32 12.06 -16.82
C ARG A 683 -27.34 10.94 -16.63
N LYS A 684 -27.04 9.70 -17.03
CA LYS A 684 -27.92 8.55 -16.80
C LYS A 684 -28.13 8.31 -15.30
N PRO A 685 -29.26 7.71 -14.88
CA PRO A 685 -29.50 7.37 -13.49
C PRO A 685 -28.43 6.40 -12.96
N ARG A 686 -28.24 6.42 -11.64
CA ARG A 686 -27.33 5.53 -10.92
C ARG A 686 -28.01 4.18 -10.67
N PRO A 687 -27.27 3.06 -10.55
CA PRO A 687 -25.81 2.95 -10.59
C PRO A 687 -25.23 3.03 -12.01
N LEU A 688 -24.07 3.68 -12.11
CA LEU A 688 -23.28 3.78 -13.33
C LEU A 688 -21.94 3.09 -13.08
N ILE A 689 -21.73 1.95 -13.71
CA ILE A 689 -20.45 1.24 -13.77
C ILE A 689 -20.15 1.00 -15.25
N LEU A 690 -19.29 1.84 -15.84
CA LEU A 690 -18.93 1.68 -17.26
C LEU A 690 -17.86 0.60 -17.42
N ASP A 691 -18.00 -0.21 -18.46
CA ASP A 691 -16.96 -1.16 -18.84
C ASP A 691 -15.64 -0.41 -19.14
N PRO A 692 -14.47 -0.90 -18.67
CA PRO A 692 -13.18 -0.22 -18.88
C PRO A 692 -12.73 -0.16 -20.34
N ALA A 693 -13.33 -0.94 -21.24
CA ALA A 693 -12.96 -1.00 -22.66
C ALA A 693 -14.07 -0.52 -23.60
N ASP A 694 -15.34 -0.67 -23.23
CA ASP A 694 -16.52 -0.22 -23.98
C ASP A 694 -17.25 0.92 -23.23
N PRO A 695 -17.06 2.20 -23.63
CA PRO A 695 -17.67 3.35 -22.96
C PRO A 695 -19.20 3.43 -23.13
N THR A 696 -19.78 2.62 -24.01
CA THR A 696 -21.24 2.56 -24.19
C THR A 696 -21.91 1.69 -23.13
N TRP A 697 -21.18 0.75 -22.55
CA TRP A 697 -21.75 -0.31 -21.73
C TRP A 697 -21.74 0.03 -20.24
N ASN A 698 -22.89 0.44 -19.72
CA ASN A 698 -23.12 0.47 -18.27
C ASN A 698 -23.42 -0.96 -17.79
N VAL A 699 -22.40 -1.67 -17.30
CA VAL A 699 -22.56 -3.02 -16.74
C VAL A 699 -23.32 -3.01 -15.42
N GLY A 700 -23.51 -1.85 -14.80
CA GLY A 700 -24.27 -1.70 -13.56
C GLY A 700 -25.79 -1.77 -13.73
N GLN A 701 -26.32 -1.88 -14.96
CA GLN A 701 -27.77 -1.98 -15.18
C GLN A 701 -28.36 -3.24 -14.54
N GLY A 702 -29.51 -3.10 -13.87
CA GLY A 702 -30.18 -4.16 -13.11
C GLY A 702 -30.70 -3.65 -11.77
N SER A 703 -31.42 -4.49 -11.03
CA SER A 703 -31.88 -4.18 -9.67
C SER A 703 -30.76 -4.47 -8.66
N TRP A 704 -30.43 -3.47 -7.84
CA TRP A 704 -29.41 -3.57 -6.78
C TRP A 704 -30.02 -3.68 -5.39
N GLU A 705 -31.34 -3.53 -5.26
CA GLU A 705 -32.06 -3.54 -3.99
C GLU A 705 -31.83 -4.84 -3.22
N LEU A 706 -31.94 -5.99 -3.89
CA LEU A 706 -31.72 -7.30 -3.26
C LEU A 706 -30.26 -7.48 -2.82
N LEU A 707 -29.31 -7.01 -3.64
CA LEU A 707 -27.87 -7.04 -3.31
C LEU A 707 -27.57 -6.16 -2.10
N ALA A 708 -28.16 -4.97 -2.04
CA ALA A 708 -27.99 -4.04 -0.92
C ALA A 708 -28.57 -4.62 0.38
N GLN A 709 -29.76 -5.23 0.34
CA GLN A 709 -30.37 -5.89 1.50
C GLN A 709 -29.50 -7.06 2.00
N ASN A 710 -29.04 -7.93 1.10
CA ASN A 710 -28.15 -9.04 1.45
C ASN A 710 -26.77 -8.56 1.94
N ALA A 711 -26.27 -7.43 1.43
CA ALA A 711 -25.04 -6.82 1.90
C ALA A 711 -25.16 -6.37 3.37
N VAL A 712 -26.28 -5.74 3.75
CA VAL A 712 -26.57 -5.42 5.17
C VAL A 712 -26.53 -6.68 6.02
N ALA A 713 -27.21 -7.75 5.58
CA ALA A 713 -27.28 -9.00 6.32
C ALA A 713 -25.91 -9.68 6.48
N LEU A 714 -25.04 -9.63 5.46
CA LEU A 714 -23.72 -10.24 5.52
C LEU A 714 -22.71 -9.42 6.35
N MET A 715 -22.83 -8.09 6.34
CA MET A 715 -21.96 -7.19 7.11
C MET A 715 -22.07 -7.35 8.62
N THR A 716 -23.13 -8.01 9.11
CA THR A 716 -23.34 -8.34 10.53
C THR A 716 -22.84 -9.74 10.92
N GLN A 717 -22.32 -10.52 9.96
CA GLN A 717 -21.89 -11.90 10.16
C GLN A 717 -20.40 -12.04 10.51
N ALA A 718 -19.97 -13.23 10.92
CA ALA A 718 -18.62 -13.52 11.41
C ALA A 718 -17.50 -13.17 10.40
N CYS A 719 -17.78 -13.25 9.10
CA CYS A 719 -16.83 -12.89 8.03
C CYS A 719 -16.48 -11.39 8.01
N CYS A 720 -17.34 -10.54 8.56
CA CYS A 720 -17.17 -9.10 8.63
C CYS A 720 -16.88 -8.59 10.06
N MET A 721 -16.68 -9.50 11.01
CA MET A 721 -16.41 -9.20 12.42
C MET A 721 -14.98 -9.55 12.83
N SER A 722 -14.36 -8.69 13.61
CA SER A 722 -13.09 -8.92 14.29
C SER A 722 -13.26 -9.92 15.45
N GLY A 723 -12.14 -10.43 15.98
CA GLY A 723 -12.13 -11.43 17.06
C GLY A 723 -12.77 -10.96 18.37
N ASP A 724 -12.90 -9.66 18.57
CA ASP A 724 -13.58 -8.98 19.67
C ASP A 724 -15.07 -8.68 19.37
N ARG A 725 -15.63 -9.27 18.31
CA ARG A 725 -16.99 -9.03 17.80
C ARG A 725 -17.26 -7.60 17.37
N THR A 726 -16.23 -6.79 17.14
CA THR A 726 -16.39 -5.48 16.52
C THR A 726 -16.40 -5.59 14.99
N PRO A 727 -17.23 -4.82 14.28
CA PRO A 727 -17.21 -4.81 12.82
C PRO A 727 -15.85 -4.37 12.28
N VAL A 728 -15.31 -5.12 11.31
CA VAL A 728 -14.05 -4.77 10.64
C VAL A 728 -14.19 -3.41 9.97
N SER A 729 -13.21 -2.51 10.04
CA SER A 729 -13.31 -1.21 9.36
C SER A 729 -13.15 -1.36 7.83
N PRO A 730 -14.02 -0.73 7.00
CA PRO A 730 -13.83 -0.71 5.55
C PRO A 730 -12.68 0.23 5.15
N TRP A 731 -12.25 0.15 3.90
CA TRP A 731 -11.36 1.15 3.30
C TRP A 731 -12.14 2.46 3.07
N ASP A 732 -11.41 3.59 3.08
CA ASP A 732 -11.97 4.92 2.82
C ASP A 732 -12.17 5.12 1.31
N VAL A 733 -13.29 4.60 0.79
CA VAL A 733 -13.64 4.64 -0.63
C VAL A 733 -15.01 5.30 -0.81
N LEU A 734 -15.07 6.32 -1.67
CA LEU A 734 -16.33 6.93 -2.10
C LEU A 734 -16.89 6.23 -3.34
N PRO A 735 -18.22 6.23 -3.52
CA PRO A 735 -18.87 5.64 -4.69
C PRO A 735 -18.69 6.45 -5.99
N ALA A 736 -18.04 7.62 -5.91
CA ALA A 736 -17.72 8.49 -7.04
C ALA A 736 -16.39 9.22 -6.80
N LEU A 737 -15.65 9.52 -7.88
CA LEU A 737 -14.35 10.21 -7.82
C LEU A 737 -14.49 11.71 -8.09
N LEU A 738 -13.75 12.53 -7.33
CA LEU A 738 -13.75 13.99 -7.48
C LEU A 738 -13.32 14.42 -8.89
N HIS A 739 -12.18 13.93 -9.39
CA HIS A 739 -11.65 14.30 -10.71
C HIS A 739 -12.56 13.85 -11.87
N GLN A 740 -13.47 12.91 -11.62
CA GLN A 740 -14.46 12.42 -12.57
C GLN A 740 -15.84 13.10 -12.44
N THR A 741 -16.02 13.92 -11.40
CA THR A 741 -17.26 14.64 -11.14
C THR A 741 -17.30 15.89 -12.01
N PRO A 742 -18.35 16.11 -12.84
CA PRO A 742 -18.47 17.34 -13.61
C PRO A 742 -18.45 18.59 -12.73
N ALA A 743 -17.79 19.65 -13.18
CA ALA A 743 -17.66 20.94 -12.46
C ALA A 743 -18.97 21.45 -11.84
N ARG A 744 -20.09 21.37 -12.58
CA ARG A 744 -21.43 21.78 -12.13
C ARG A 744 -22.02 20.94 -10.98
N ASP A 745 -21.53 19.73 -10.79
CA ASP A 745 -22.06 18.75 -9.83
C ASP A 745 -21.24 18.74 -8.53
N LEU A 746 -20.25 19.65 -8.38
CA LEU A 746 -19.40 19.72 -7.19
C LEU A 746 -20.17 20.05 -5.91
N ASP A 747 -21.17 20.95 -5.95
CA ASP A 747 -22.05 21.21 -4.79
C ASP A 747 -22.80 19.92 -4.37
N LYS A 748 -23.30 19.16 -5.34
CA LYS A 748 -23.96 17.88 -5.11
C LYS A 748 -22.97 16.87 -4.51
N PHE A 749 -21.77 16.75 -5.05
CA PHE A 749 -20.71 15.90 -4.53
C PHE A 749 -20.37 16.22 -3.07
N ILE A 750 -20.19 17.51 -2.74
CA ILE A 750 -19.89 17.95 -1.37
C ILE A 750 -21.05 17.56 -0.42
N SER A 751 -22.28 17.89 -0.78
CA SER A 751 -23.46 17.62 0.05
C SER A 751 -23.70 16.13 0.30
N ARG A 752 -23.40 15.28 -0.69
CA ARG A 752 -23.65 13.84 -0.63
C ARG A 752 -22.55 13.07 0.09
N PHE A 753 -21.28 13.43 -0.16
CA PHE A 753 -20.14 12.61 0.27
C PHE A 753 -19.25 13.28 1.32
N LEU A 754 -19.14 14.61 1.32
CA LEU A 754 -18.16 15.30 2.18
C LEU A 754 -18.77 15.94 3.43
N GLN A 755 -20.06 16.29 3.41
CA GLN A 755 -20.72 16.89 4.56
C GLN A 755 -20.96 15.85 5.68
N PRO A 756 -20.59 16.16 6.94
CA PRO A 756 -20.81 15.23 8.03
C PRO A 756 -22.30 15.00 8.33
N ASN A 757 -22.62 13.83 8.89
CA ASN A 757 -23.99 13.49 9.28
C ASN A 757 -24.47 14.38 10.44
N ARG A 758 -25.61 15.07 10.26
CA ARG A 758 -26.16 16.01 11.25
C ARG A 758 -26.51 15.36 12.58
N HIS A 759 -27.07 14.15 12.57
CA HIS A 759 -27.44 13.44 13.79
C HIS A 759 -26.20 13.04 14.58
N PHE A 760 -25.21 12.42 13.92
CA PHE A 760 -23.96 12.06 14.58
C PHE A 760 -23.21 13.29 15.12
N LEU A 761 -23.17 14.40 14.37
CA LEU A 761 -22.59 15.66 14.85
C LEU A 761 -23.29 16.16 16.12
N ALA A 762 -24.62 16.03 16.23
CA ALA A 762 -25.34 16.41 17.45
C ALA A 762 -24.95 15.53 18.64
N GLN A 763 -24.82 14.21 18.43
CA GLN A 763 -24.37 13.27 19.46
C GLN A 763 -22.94 13.56 19.93
N VAL A 764 -22.02 13.79 18.99
CA VAL A 764 -20.63 14.19 19.28
C VAL A 764 -20.61 15.52 20.03
N ASN A 765 -21.37 16.53 19.61
CA ASN A 765 -21.43 17.81 20.30
C ASN A 765 -21.93 17.68 21.74
N LYS A 766 -22.95 16.85 21.97
CA LYS A 766 -23.46 16.54 23.32
C LYS A 766 -22.39 15.85 24.17
N ALA A 767 -21.74 14.81 23.64
CA ALA A 767 -20.67 14.09 24.34
C ALA A 767 -19.49 15.01 24.68
N VAL A 768 -19.02 15.81 23.73
CA VAL A 768 -17.92 16.76 23.94
C VAL A 768 -18.32 17.83 24.95
N ASN A 769 -19.56 18.33 24.96
CA ASN A 769 -20.03 19.25 25.99
C ASN A 769 -19.92 18.61 27.39
N THR A 770 -20.37 17.37 27.55
CA THR A 770 -20.24 16.62 28.80
C THR A 770 -18.78 16.47 29.22
N ILE A 771 -17.90 16.05 28.30
CA ILE A 771 -16.46 15.90 28.55
C ILE A 771 -15.84 17.25 28.96
N CYS A 772 -16.14 18.33 28.25
CA CYS A 772 -15.61 19.66 28.56
C CYS A 772 -16.06 20.15 29.94
N SER A 773 -17.35 19.97 30.30
CA SER A 773 -17.84 20.30 31.64
C SER A 773 -17.16 19.43 32.71
N PHE A 774 -17.02 18.13 32.45
CA PHE A 774 -16.37 17.22 33.38
C PHE A 774 -14.91 17.61 33.63
N LEU A 775 -14.14 17.90 32.59
CA LEU A 775 -12.76 18.36 32.71
C LEU A 775 -12.69 19.68 33.48
N ARG A 776 -13.59 20.62 33.24
CA ARG A 776 -13.62 21.90 33.93
C ARG A 776 -13.91 21.77 35.42
N GLU A 777 -14.81 20.85 35.78
CA GLU A 777 -15.31 20.72 37.16
C GLU A 777 -14.51 19.74 38.01
N ASN A 778 -13.97 18.67 37.42
CA ASN A 778 -13.35 17.54 38.13
C ASN A 778 -11.83 17.50 38.04
N CYS A 779 -11.26 18.00 36.93
CA CYS A 779 -9.82 17.90 36.71
C CYS A 779 -9.06 18.80 37.69
N PHE A 780 -8.02 18.26 38.31
CA PHE A 780 -7.18 18.95 39.30
C PHE A 780 -7.89 19.41 40.59
N ARG A 781 -9.06 18.84 40.95
CA ARG A 781 -9.80 19.22 42.20
C ARG A 781 -8.94 19.21 43.48
N ASN A 782 -7.99 18.28 43.57
CA ASN A 782 -7.12 18.10 44.72
C ASN A 782 -5.71 18.69 44.51
N SER A 783 -5.56 19.59 43.53
CA SER A 783 -4.28 20.18 43.13
C SER A 783 -4.37 21.72 43.12
N PRO A 784 -3.25 22.45 43.28
CA PRO A 784 -3.23 23.90 43.11
C PRO A 784 -3.50 24.35 41.66
N ILE A 785 -3.44 23.44 40.69
CA ILE A 785 -3.75 23.71 39.28
C ILE A 785 -5.26 23.86 39.10
N LYS A 786 -5.69 24.89 38.38
CA LYS A 786 -7.10 25.11 38.03
C LYS A 786 -7.27 25.11 36.52
N VAL A 787 -8.37 24.52 36.04
CA VAL A 787 -8.82 24.67 34.65
C VAL A 787 -9.51 26.03 34.49
N LEU A 788 -8.86 26.94 33.76
CA LEU A 788 -9.36 28.30 33.51
C LEU A 788 -10.52 28.29 32.51
N LYS A 789 -10.32 27.62 31.38
CA LYS A 789 -11.33 27.41 30.32
C LYS A 789 -10.98 26.20 29.47
N VAL A 790 -11.99 25.65 28.78
CA VAL A 790 -11.83 24.54 27.82
C VAL A 790 -12.42 24.98 26.49
N VAL A 791 -11.63 24.88 25.42
CA VAL A 791 -11.98 25.38 24.09
C VAL A 791 -11.96 24.24 23.08
N LYS A 792 -12.96 24.21 22.22
CA LYS A 792 -13.02 23.28 21.08
C LYS A 792 -12.30 23.89 19.88
N GLY A 793 -11.32 23.17 19.34
CA GLY A 793 -10.54 23.50 18.17
C GLY A 793 -10.70 22.47 17.04
N GLY A 794 -9.76 22.50 16.10
CA GLY A 794 -9.74 21.59 14.95
C GLY A 794 -10.86 21.79 13.93
N SER A 795 -10.94 20.87 12.98
CA SER A 795 -11.86 20.92 11.83
C SER A 795 -13.34 20.93 12.24
N SER A 796 -13.68 20.20 13.29
CA SER A 796 -15.05 20.13 13.82
C SER A 796 -15.52 21.48 14.38
N ALA A 797 -14.69 22.14 15.20
CA ALA A 797 -15.06 23.44 15.78
C ALA A 797 -15.07 24.58 14.74
N LYS A 798 -14.18 24.51 13.75
CA LYS A 798 -14.15 25.44 12.60
C LYS A 798 -15.34 25.27 11.65
N GLY A 799 -16.06 24.15 11.74
CA GLY A 799 -17.15 23.83 10.83
C GLY A 799 -16.67 23.41 9.44
N THR A 800 -15.46 22.83 9.35
CA THR A 800 -14.81 22.33 8.12
C THR A 800 -14.49 20.82 8.19
N ALA A 801 -15.13 20.11 9.13
CA ALA A 801 -15.08 18.65 9.27
C ALA A 801 -15.60 17.93 8.02
N LEU A 802 -14.97 16.79 7.70
CA LEU A 802 -15.35 15.88 6.61
C LEU A 802 -16.19 14.71 7.13
N ARG A 803 -17.05 14.15 6.29
CA ARG A 803 -17.81 12.94 6.60
C ARG A 803 -16.86 11.74 6.85
N GLY A 804 -17.33 10.79 7.65
CA GLY A 804 -16.56 9.59 8.00
C GLY A 804 -15.61 9.88 9.15
N ARG A 805 -14.35 10.21 8.85
CA ARG A 805 -13.30 10.48 9.85
C ARG A 805 -12.91 11.95 9.90
N SER A 806 -13.20 12.58 11.03
CA SER A 806 -12.85 13.98 11.31
C SER A 806 -11.90 14.12 12.48
N ASP A 807 -11.11 15.19 12.44
CA ASP A 807 -10.23 15.66 13.50
C ASP A 807 -10.89 16.79 14.31
N ALA A 808 -10.59 16.83 15.60
CA ALA A 808 -11.01 17.88 16.51
C ALA A 808 -9.99 18.04 17.64
N ASP A 809 -9.92 19.25 18.21
CA ASP A 809 -9.03 19.52 19.34
C ASP A 809 -9.85 19.94 20.56
N ILE A 810 -9.41 19.54 21.75
CA ILE A 810 -9.89 20.08 23.03
C ILE A 810 -8.70 20.73 23.72
N VAL A 811 -8.69 22.06 23.76
CA VAL A 811 -7.63 22.83 24.39
C VAL A 811 -8.03 23.17 25.82
N VAL A 812 -7.24 22.70 26.78
CA VAL A 812 -7.46 22.88 28.22
C VAL A 812 -6.51 23.94 28.74
N PHE A 813 -7.04 25.10 29.10
CA PHE A 813 -6.25 26.21 29.61
C PHE A 813 -6.07 26.09 31.12
N LEU A 814 -4.82 26.13 31.59
CA LEU A 814 -4.47 25.81 32.98
C LEU A 814 -3.80 26.99 33.70
N SER A 815 -4.14 27.18 34.96
CA SER A 815 -3.62 28.28 35.80
C SER A 815 -2.15 28.13 36.19
N CYS A 816 -1.56 26.96 35.97
CA CYS A 816 -0.16 26.69 36.28
C CYS A 816 0.82 27.22 35.22
N PHE A 817 0.31 27.67 34.08
CA PHE A 817 1.10 28.33 33.05
C PHE A 817 0.88 29.84 33.15
N THR A 818 1.97 30.57 33.33
CA THR A 818 1.98 32.05 33.42
C THR A 818 2.65 32.72 32.23
N GLN A 819 3.41 31.94 31.45
CA GLN A 819 4.13 32.35 30.25
C GLN A 819 4.18 31.21 29.23
N PHE A 820 4.49 31.53 27.97
CA PHE A 820 4.49 30.58 26.86
C PHE A 820 5.42 29.37 27.10
N THR A 821 6.64 29.60 27.58
CA THR A 821 7.68 28.57 27.76
C THR A 821 7.35 27.50 28.82
N GLU A 822 6.38 27.75 29.69
CA GLU A 822 6.01 26.82 30.79
C GLU A 822 5.17 25.63 30.34
N GLN A 823 4.61 25.64 29.13
CA GLN A 823 3.80 24.54 28.60
C GLN A 823 4.58 23.23 28.40
N GLY A 824 5.92 23.28 28.39
CA GLY A 824 6.79 22.11 28.17
C GLY A 824 7.15 21.35 29.44
N ASN A 825 7.34 22.05 30.57
CA ASN A 825 8.06 21.50 31.73
C ASN A 825 7.24 20.55 32.62
N LYS A 826 5.90 20.60 32.55
CA LYS A 826 4.97 19.77 33.36
C LYS A 826 3.97 18.98 32.51
N ARG A 827 4.22 18.88 31.20
CA ARG A 827 3.23 18.39 30.22
C ARG A 827 2.80 16.94 30.46
N ALA A 828 3.74 16.06 30.82
CA ALA A 828 3.46 14.64 31.04
C ALA A 828 2.55 14.41 32.27
N GLU A 829 2.82 15.10 33.39
CA GLU A 829 2.02 15.02 34.61
C GLU A 829 0.58 15.52 34.36
N ILE A 830 0.46 16.66 33.69
CA ILE A 830 -0.83 17.26 33.32
C ILE A 830 -1.63 16.32 32.40
N ILE A 831 -0.99 15.74 31.38
CA ILE A 831 -1.64 14.79 30.48
C ILE A 831 -2.08 13.52 31.21
N SER A 832 -1.27 13.02 32.14
CA SER A 832 -1.60 11.85 32.96
C SER A 832 -2.83 12.10 33.83
N GLU A 833 -2.92 13.28 34.47
CA GLU A 833 -4.09 13.65 35.25
C GLU A 833 -5.33 13.80 34.36
N ILE A 834 -5.21 14.50 33.22
CA ILE A 834 -6.34 14.64 32.28
C ILE A 834 -6.81 13.25 31.80
N ARG A 835 -5.90 12.30 31.54
CA ARG A 835 -6.25 10.92 31.19
C ARG A 835 -7.06 10.24 32.28
N ALA A 836 -6.60 10.27 33.52
CA ALA A 836 -7.32 9.69 34.65
C ALA A 836 -8.74 10.27 34.77
N GLN A 837 -8.89 11.57 34.54
CA GLN A 837 -10.19 12.24 34.58
C GLN A 837 -11.08 11.89 33.38
N LEU A 838 -10.51 11.69 32.19
CA LEU A 838 -11.29 11.17 31.05
C LEU A 838 -11.75 9.74 31.28
N GLU A 839 -10.93 8.89 31.89
CA GLU A 839 -11.30 7.51 32.26
C GLU A 839 -12.41 7.50 33.30
N ALA A 840 -12.35 8.37 34.31
CA ALA A 840 -13.43 8.57 35.28
C ALA A 840 -14.71 9.07 34.60
N CYS A 841 -14.60 10.07 33.71
CA CYS A 841 -15.72 10.58 32.92
C CYS A 841 -16.39 9.47 32.10
N GLN A 842 -15.60 8.62 31.46
CA GLN A 842 -16.07 7.48 30.68
C GLN A 842 -16.85 6.45 31.53
N GLN A 843 -16.48 6.28 32.80
CA GLN A 843 -17.14 5.35 33.73
C GLN A 843 -18.40 5.95 34.38
N GLU A 844 -18.36 7.24 34.73
CA GLU A 844 -19.43 7.92 35.47
C GLU A 844 -20.56 8.45 34.59
N GLN A 845 -20.26 8.76 33.32
CA GLN A 845 -21.22 9.40 32.41
C GLN A 845 -21.73 8.44 31.33
N GLN A 846 -22.96 8.66 30.89
CA GLN A 846 -23.54 7.92 29.76
C GLN A 846 -23.37 8.68 28.45
N PHE A 847 -22.85 7.99 27.43
CA PHE A 847 -22.64 8.54 26.09
C PHE A 847 -23.45 7.79 25.04
N GLU A 848 -24.07 8.54 24.12
CA GLU A 848 -24.76 7.99 22.93
C GLU A 848 -23.77 7.51 21.85
N VAL A 849 -22.49 7.78 22.04
CA VAL A 849 -21.38 7.40 21.15
C VAL A 849 -20.46 6.45 21.89
N LYS A 850 -19.75 5.60 21.14
CA LYS A 850 -18.66 4.79 21.69
C LYS A 850 -17.49 5.72 21.97
N PHE A 851 -17.14 5.88 23.25
CA PHE A 851 -16.00 6.69 23.68
C PHE A 851 -14.82 5.75 23.95
N GLU A 852 -13.70 5.93 23.24
CA GLU A 852 -12.48 5.13 23.40
C GLU A 852 -11.25 6.03 23.58
N ILE A 853 -10.56 5.87 24.71
CA ILE A 853 -9.32 6.61 25.02
C ILE A 853 -8.12 5.81 24.49
N SER A 854 -7.15 6.50 23.87
CA SER A 854 -5.97 5.85 23.32
C SER A 854 -5.17 5.11 24.40
N LYS A 855 -4.88 3.82 24.16
CA LYS A 855 -4.06 2.99 25.07
C LYS A 855 -2.57 3.35 25.05
N TRP A 856 -2.14 4.14 24.07
CA TRP A 856 -0.75 4.54 23.94
C TRP A 856 -0.49 5.82 24.70
N GLU A 857 0.50 5.80 25.59
CA GLU A 857 0.96 6.99 26.30
C GLU A 857 1.82 7.86 25.36
N ASN A 858 1.39 9.10 25.17
CA ASN A 858 2.15 10.12 24.47
C ASN A 858 2.32 11.31 25.42
N PRO A 859 3.56 11.69 25.77
CA PRO A 859 3.82 12.76 26.72
C PRO A 859 3.49 14.17 26.17
N ARG A 860 3.11 14.28 24.90
CA ARG A 860 2.82 15.56 24.22
C ARG A 860 1.34 15.79 23.90
N VAL A 861 0.56 14.74 23.73
CA VAL A 861 -0.87 14.84 23.37
C VAL A 861 -1.63 13.63 23.92
N LEU A 862 -2.84 13.86 24.42
CA LEU A 862 -3.76 12.80 24.81
C LEU A 862 -4.85 12.69 23.76
N SER A 863 -4.97 11.53 23.11
CA SER A 863 -5.97 11.33 22.06
C SER A 863 -7.08 10.37 22.49
N PHE A 864 -8.31 10.64 22.05
CA PHE A 864 -9.44 9.73 22.18
C PHE A 864 -10.34 9.80 20.93
N SER A 865 -11.18 8.80 20.72
CA SER A 865 -12.13 8.76 19.60
C SER A 865 -13.57 8.64 20.08
N LEU A 866 -14.47 9.36 19.43
CA LEU A 866 -15.92 9.20 19.56
C LEU A 866 -16.46 8.59 18.27
N THR A 867 -17.02 7.39 18.37
CA THR A 867 -17.51 6.62 17.21
C THR A 867 -19.01 6.40 17.31
N SER A 868 -19.73 6.51 16.20
CA SER A 868 -21.16 6.23 16.19
C SER A 868 -21.43 4.76 16.50
N GLN A 869 -22.43 4.47 17.32
CA GLN A 869 -22.84 3.09 17.62
C GLN A 869 -23.64 2.46 16.47
N THR A 870 -24.27 3.28 15.62
CA THR A 870 -25.12 2.84 14.50
C THR A 870 -24.43 2.99 13.14
N MET A 871 -23.58 4.00 12.96
CA MET A 871 -22.85 4.27 11.71
C MET A 871 -21.33 4.08 11.92
N LEU A 872 -20.88 2.83 11.87
CA LEU A 872 -19.52 2.42 12.27
C LEU A 872 -18.37 3.02 11.44
N ASP A 873 -18.68 3.62 10.29
CA ASP A 873 -17.76 4.38 9.44
C ASP A 873 -17.60 5.85 9.87
N HIS A 874 -18.39 6.31 10.84
CA HIS A 874 -18.36 7.67 11.36
C HIS A 874 -17.65 7.74 12.72
N SER A 875 -16.51 8.44 12.76
CA SER A 875 -15.73 8.70 13.97
C SER A 875 -15.14 10.10 13.97
N VAL A 876 -14.94 10.65 15.17
CA VAL A 876 -14.18 11.88 15.38
C VAL A 876 -13.04 11.59 16.34
N ASP A 877 -11.83 11.85 15.89
CA ASP A 877 -10.60 11.71 16.67
C ASP A 877 -10.30 13.06 17.32
N PHE A 878 -10.12 13.06 18.64
CA PHE A 878 -9.88 14.23 19.46
C PHE A 878 -8.48 14.22 20.03
N ASP A 879 -7.77 15.34 19.89
CA ASP A 879 -6.53 15.61 20.62
C ASP A 879 -6.79 16.59 21.76
N VAL A 880 -6.39 16.21 22.98
CA VAL A 880 -6.50 17.04 24.17
C VAL A 880 -5.16 17.69 24.47
N LEU A 881 -5.15 19.03 24.46
CA LEU A 881 -3.95 19.84 24.44
C LEU A 881 -3.96 20.86 25.60
N PRO A 882 -3.08 20.71 26.60
CA PRO A 882 -2.90 21.73 27.62
C PRO A 882 -2.27 23.01 27.03
N ALA A 883 -2.78 24.18 27.39
CA ALA A 883 -2.28 25.46 26.89
C ALA A 883 -2.24 26.58 27.95
N PHE A 884 -1.38 27.56 27.73
CA PHE A 884 -1.32 28.82 28.47
C PHE A 884 -2.41 29.77 27.99
N ASP A 885 -3.14 30.40 28.92
CA ASP A 885 -4.20 31.36 28.58
C ASP A 885 -3.63 32.75 28.29
N ALA A 886 -2.94 32.87 27.15
CA ALA A 886 -2.34 34.14 26.72
C ALA A 886 -3.39 35.23 26.39
N LEU A 887 -4.63 34.82 26.12
CA LEU A 887 -5.70 35.71 25.68
C LEU A 887 -6.64 36.16 26.80
N GLY A 888 -6.68 35.43 27.92
CA GLY A 888 -7.60 35.70 29.03
C GLY A 888 -9.07 35.51 28.64
N GLN A 889 -9.95 36.32 29.23
CA GLN A 889 -11.39 36.32 28.90
C GLN A 889 -11.63 37.11 27.60
N LEU A 890 -11.79 36.42 26.46
CA LEU A 890 -12.34 37.03 25.26
C LEU A 890 -13.86 37.17 25.37
N GLY A 891 -14.37 38.40 25.30
CA GLY A 891 -15.80 38.66 25.10
C GLY A 891 -16.20 38.49 23.63
N ALA A 892 -17.44 38.06 23.36
CA ALA A 892 -17.97 38.01 21.99
C ALA A 892 -17.90 39.41 21.34
N GLY A 893 -17.13 39.55 20.26
CA GLY A 893 -16.92 40.81 19.54
C GLY A 893 -15.82 41.73 20.07
N SER A 894 -14.88 41.22 20.88
CA SER A 894 -13.80 42.03 21.48
C SER A 894 -12.65 42.37 20.50
N ARG A 895 -12.01 43.52 20.77
CA ARG A 895 -10.86 44.14 20.06
C ARG A 895 -9.71 43.14 19.82
N PRO A 896 -8.80 43.39 18.85
CA PRO A 896 -7.60 42.56 18.68
C PRO A 896 -6.87 42.39 20.01
N PRO A 897 -6.21 41.24 20.26
CA PRO A 897 -5.49 40.99 21.49
C PRO A 897 -4.50 42.12 21.78
N HIS A 898 -4.31 42.43 23.07
CA HIS A 898 -3.38 43.47 23.48
C HIS A 898 -1.99 43.18 22.90
N ALA A 899 -1.35 44.18 22.25
CA ALA A 899 -0.07 43.99 21.53
C ALA A 899 1.02 43.31 22.38
N GLN A 900 0.97 43.51 23.70
CA GLN A 900 1.85 42.84 24.67
C GLN A 900 1.84 41.31 24.55
N VAL A 901 0.69 40.67 24.29
CA VAL A 901 0.58 39.21 24.10
C VAL A 901 1.49 38.74 22.98
N TYR A 902 1.47 39.44 21.85
CA TYR A 902 2.31 39.11 20.69
C TYR A 902 3.78 39.49 20.92
N ARG A 903 4.09 40.55 21.67
CA ARG A 903 5.48 40.86 22.06
C ARG A 903 6.07 39.72 22.91
N ASP A 904 5.31 39.22 23.87
CA ASP A 904 5.77 38.13 24.75
C ASP A 904 5.87 36.81 23.99
N LEU A 905 4.98 36.58 23.02
CA LEU A 905 5.10 35.46 22.07
C LEU A 905 6.38 35.56 21.23
N ILE A 906 6.66 36.73 20.64
CA ILE A 906 7.86 36.97 19.82
C ILE A 906 9.14 36.82 20.66
N ARG A 907 9.15 37.28 21.91
CA ARG A 907 10.28 37.07 22.84
C ARG A 907 10.51 35.60 23.17
N SER A 908 9.43 34.81 23.19
CA SER A 908 9.46 33.37 23.48
C SER A 908 9.66 32.52 22.20
N TYR A 909 9.86 33.15 21.04
CA TYR A 909 9.91 32.48 19.74
C TYR A 909 11.21 31.68 19.56
N HIS A 910 11.07 30.35 19.55
CA HIS A 910 12.14 29.42 19.18
C HIS A 910 11.77 28.56 17.98
N CYS A 911 10.54 28.00 17.99
CA CYS A 911 9.99 27.21 16.89
C CYS A 911 8.72 27.86 16.31
N ALA A 912 8.51 27.73 15.00
CA ALA A 912 7.32 28.25 14.33
C ALA A 912 6.04 27.56 14.82
N GLY A 913 5.06 28.36 15.28
CA GLY A 913 3.74 27.85 15.69
C GLY A 913 3.73 26.98 16.94
N GLU A 914 4.80 26.98 17.74
CA GLU A 914 4.92 26.14 18.95
C GLU A 914 3.77 26.36 19.96
N PHE A 915 3.28 27.61 20.03
CA PHE A 915 2.24 28.04 20.95
C PHE A 915 0.90 28.29 20.24
N SER A 916 0.69 27.72 19.05
CA SER A 916 -0.55 27.92 18.27
C SER A 916 -1.81 27.55 19.06
N THR A 917 -1.71 26.57 19.97
CA THR A 917 -2.81 26.14 20.84
C THR A 917 -3.35 27.26 21.74
N CYS A 918 -2.51 28.23 22.14
CA CYS A 918 -2.92 29.43 22.88
C CYS A 918 -3.94 30.28 22.12
N PHE A 919 -3.90 30.23 20.78
CA PHE A 919 -4.68 31.09 19.89
C PHE A 919 -5.82 30.35 19.19
N THR A 920 -6.16 29.15 19.66
CA THR A 920 -7.20 28.29 19.07
C THR A 920 -8.56 28.98 18.92
N GLU A 921 -8.93 29.85 19.86
CA GLU A 921 -10.18 30.63 19.77
C GLU A 921 -10.18 31.55 18.55
N LEU A 922 -9.09 32.30 18.34
CA LEU A 922 -8.94 33.21 17.21
C LEU A 922 -8.89 32.44 15.88
N GLN A 923 -8.16 31.31 15.84
CA GLN A 923 -8.11 30.44 14.65
C GLN A 923 -9.50 29.90 14.29
N ARG A 924 -10.27 29.46 15.30
CA ARG A 924 -11.64 28.98 15.12
C ARG A 924 -12.54 30.09 14.59
N ASP A 925 -12.54 31.25 15.25
CA ASP A 925 -13.46 32.34 14.96
C ASP A 925 -13.20 32.97 13.58
N PHE A 926 -11.92 32.98 13.14
CA PHE A 926 -11.54 33.39 11.79
C PHE A 926 -12.23 32.56 10.68
N ILE A 927 -12.45 31.26 10.91
CA ILE A 927 -13.11 30.36 9.95
C ILE A 927 -14.63 30.29 10.17
N VAL A 928 -15.08 30.23 11.43
CA VAL A 928 -16.51 30.07 11.77
C VAL A 928 -17.36 31.20 11.20
N SER A 929 -16.83 32.43 11.24
CA SER A 929 -17.47 33.65 10.71
C SER A 929 -17.68 33.65 9.19
N ARG A 930 -17.07 32.70 8.45
CA ARG A 930 -17.14 32.66 6.99
C ARG A 930 -18.41 31.97 6.46
N PRO A 931 -18.86 32.33 5.24
CA PRO A 931 -20.06 31.75 4.65
C PRO A 931 -20.03 30.23 4.58
N THR A 932 -21.20 29.59 4.70
CA THR A 932 -21.35 28.13 4.59
C THR A 932 -20.80 27.59 3.27
N LYS A 933 -20.98 28.33 2.17
CA LYS A 933 -20.46 27.95 0.85
C LYS A 933 -18.93 27.92 0.83
N LEU A 934 -18.25 28.87 1.44
CA LEU A 934 -16.79 28.83 1.57
C LEU A 934 -16.31 27.63 2.40
N LYS A 935 -17.01 27.31 3.50
CA LYS A 935 -16.70 26.11 4.29
C LYS A 935 -16.91 24.81 3.50
N SER A 936 -17.85 24.78 2.55
CA SER A 936 -18.01 23.68 1.59
C SER A 936 -16.82 23.57 0.63
N LEU A 937 -16.30 24.70 0.12
CA LEU A 937 -15.09 24.70 -0.70
C LEU A 937 -13.86 24.23 0.10
N ILE A 938 -13.71 24.65 1.36
CA ILE A 938 -12.64 24.16 2.24
C ILE A 938 -12.71 22.64 2.40
N ARG A 939 -13.91 22.06 2.58
CA ARG A 939 -14.08 20.59 2.62
C ARG A 939 -13.63 19.94 1.32
N LEU A 940 -13.98 20.51 0.17
CA LEU A 940 -13.57 19.99 -1.13
C LEU A 940 -12.04 19.98 -1.27
N VAL A 941 -11.37 21.08 -0.93
CA VAL A 941 -9.90 21.20 -0.95
C VAL A 941 -9.24 20.23 0.02
N LYS A 942 -9.77 20.09 1.25
CA LYS A 942 -9.26 19.13 2.23
C LYS A 942 -9.42 17.68 1.76
N TYR A 943 -10.55 17.37 1.15
CA TYR A 943 -10.78 16.04 0.60
C TYR A 943 -9.81 15.76 -0.55
N TRP A 944 -9.66 16.69 -1.50
CA TRP A 944 -8.66 16.60 -2.58
C TRP A 944 -7.25 16.37 -2.02
N TYR A 945 -6.86 17.16 -1.03
CA TYR A 945 -5.57 17.03 -0.35
C TYR A 945 -5.37 15.65 0.29
N ARG A 946 -6.40 15.10 0.95
CA ARG A 946 -6.39 13.72 1.49
C ARG A 946 -6.28 12.64 0.41
N GLN A 947 -6.85 12.86 -0.78
CA GLN A 947 -6.66 11.91 -1.89
C GLN A 947 -5.22 11.93 -2.42
N GLY A 948 -4.60 13.10 -2.52
CA GLY A 948 -3.19 13.27 -2.90
C GLY A 948 -2.19 12.71 -1.88
N HIS A 949 -2.62 12.40 -0.65
CA HIS A 949 -1.77 11.81 0.41
C HIS A 949 -1.40 10.33 0.20
N LYS A 950 -1.87 9.67 -0.87
CA LYS A 950 -1.44 8.31 -1.24
C LYS A 950 -0.04 8.25 -1.86
N MET A 951 0.77 9.29 -1.69
CA MET A 951 2.13 9.43 -2.23
C MET A 951 3.15 8.50 -1.55
N PRO A 952 4.20 8.05 -2.27
CA PRO A 952 5.20 7.12 -1.74
C PRO A 952 5.90 7.67 -0.47
N LYS A 953 5.96 6.84 0.57
CA LYS A 953 6.65 7.15 1.83
C LYS A 953 8.13 7.51 1.55
N GLY A 954 8.62 8.61 2.13
CA GLY A 954 10.04 9.00 2.09
C GLY A 954 10.38 10.35 1.44
N LYS A 955 9.39 11.13 0.98
CA LYS A 955 9.62 12.40 0.24
C LYS A 955 9.56 13.70 1.07
N GLY A 956 9.50 13.65 2.40
CA GLY A 956 9.29 14.82 3.27
C GLY A 956 7.81 15.12 3.53
N SER A 957 7.49 16.10 4.38
CA SER A 957 6.11 16.44 4.76
C SER A 957 5.43 17.36 3.74
N LEU A 958 4.19 17.06 3.40
CA LEU A 958 3.30 17.97 2.67
C LEU A 958 2.87 19.15 3.58
N PRO A 959 2.38 20.27 3.00
CA PRO A 959 1.96 21.43 3.78
C PRO A 959 0.83 21.11 4.78
N PRO A 960 0.79 21.73 5.98
CA PRO A 960 -0.30 21.50 6.92
C PRO A 960 -1.68 21.78 6.30
N GLN A 961 -2.69 20.96 6.61
CA GLN A 961 -4.07 21.14 6.11
C GLN A 961 -4.60 22.56 6.39
N HIS A 962 -4.28 23.10 7.56
CA HIS A 962 -4.68 24.46 7.93
C HIS A 962 -4.16 25.52 6.96
N GLY A 963 -2.96 25.35 6.39
CA GLY A 963 -2.43 26.24 5.36
C GLY A 963 -3.29 26.28 4.09
N LEU A 964 -3.88 25.14 3.70
CA LEU A 964 -4.81 25.08 2.57
C LEU A 964 -6.20 25.66 2.90
N GLU A 965 -6.67 25.52 4.16
CA GLU A 965 -7.88 26.21 4.62
C GLU A 965 -7.71 27.73 4.47
N LEU A 966 -6.58 28.26 4.94
CA LEU A 966 -6.25 29.68 4.84
C LEU A 966 -6.05 30.14 3.39
N LEU A 967 -5.38 29.34 2.56
CA LEU A 967 -5.22 29.64 1.13
C LEU A 967 -6.58 29.69 0.41
N THR A 968 -7.52 28.84 0.81
CA THR A 968 -8.90 28.83 0.29
C THR A 968 -9.65 30.10 0.71
N VAL A 969 -9.50 30.54 1.96
CA VAL A 969 -10.07 31.81 2.43
C VAL A 969 -9.47 32.98 1.66
N TYR A 970 -8.14 33.01 1.50
CA TYR A 970 -7.44 34.04 0.73
C TYR A 970 -7.95 34.11 -0.72
N ALA A 971 -8.08 32.96 -1.40
CA ALA A 971 -8.58 32.90 -2.77
C ALA A 971 -9.96 33.56 -2.91
N TRP A 972 -10.87 33.25 -1.97
CA TRP A 972 -12.22 33.83 -1.95
C TRP A 972 -12.23 35.31 -1.58
N GLU A 973 -11.39 35.73 -0.62
CA GLU A 973 -11.27 37.14 -0.21
C GLU A 973 -10.74 38.01 -1.34
N GLN A 974 -9.78 37.52 -2.13
CA GLN A 974 -9.24 38.25 -3.28
C GLN A 974 -10.09 38.10 -4.55
N GLY A 975 -10.89 37.03 -4.64
CA GLY A 975 -11.74 36.72 -5.79
C GLY A 975 -13.09 37.44 -5.83
N GLY A 976 -13.37 38.32 -4.86
CA GLY A 976 -14.58 39.16 -4.85
C GLY A 976 -15.58 38.88 -3.73
N GLN A 977 -15.30 37.94 -2.82
CA GLN A 977 -16.08 37.69 -1.59
C GLN A 977 -17.58 37.38 -1.80
N ASP A 978 -17.98 36.90 -2.99
CA ASP A 978 -19.36 36.52 -3.23
C ASP A 978 -19.73 35.31 -2.34
N PRO A 979 -20.77 35.35 -1.49
CA PRO A 979 -21.20 34.20 -0.71
C PRO A 979 -21.86 33.08 -1.54
N GLN A 980 -22.21 33.34 -2.81
CA GLN A 980 -22.91 32.41 -3.71
C GLN A 980 -22.09 31.94 -4.93
N PHE A 981 -20.77 32.08 -4.89
CA PHE A 981 -19.83 31.70 -5.95
C PHE A 981 -19.97 30.26 -6.52
N GLY A 982 -19.46 30.00 -7.72
CA GLY A 982 -19.41 28.65 -8.31
C GLY A 982 -18.31 27.76 -7.71
N MET A 983 -18.65 26.55 -7.23
CA MET A 983 -17.67 25.66 -6.56
C MET A 983 -16.44 25.35 -7.41
N ALA A 984 -16.64 25.10 -8.71
CA ALA A 984 -15.56 24.77 -9.62
C ALA A 984 -14.58 25.93 -9.80
N GLU A 985 -15.07 27.17 -9.89
CA GLU A 985 -14.23 28.37 -10.00
C GLU A 985 -13.36 28.54 -8.76
N GLY A 986 -13.96 28.41 -7.58
CA GLY A 986 -13.24 28.49 -6.31
C GLY A 986 -12.20 27.38 -6.16
N PHE A 987 -12.55 26.15 -6.49
CA PHE A 987 -11.64 25.02 -6.45
C PHE A 987 -10.47 25.20 -7.43
N ARG A 988 -10.78 25.57 -8.68
CA ARG A 988 -9.81 25.85 -9.73
C ARG A 988 -8.85 26.99 -9.35
N THR A 989 -9.35 28.01 -8.67
CA THR A 989 -8.54 29.14 -8.17
C THR A 989 -7.54 28.69 -7.10
N VAL A 990 -7.98 27.85 -6.15
CA VAL A 990 -7.09 27.32 -5.11
C VAL A 990 -6.00 26.44 -5.73
N LEU A 991 -6.34 25.56 -6.68
CA LEU A 991 -5.36 24.75 -7.40
C LEU A 991 -4.32 25.62 -8.11
N GLU A 992 -4.74 26.72 -8.75
CA GLU A 992 -3.82 27.64 -9.41
C GLU A 992 -2.84 28.29 -8.44
N LEU A 993 -3.33 28.78 -7.30
CA LEU A 993 -2.48 29.36 -6.27
C LEU A 993 -1.45 28.36 -5.74
N ILE A 994 -1.82 27.08 -5.64
CA ILE A 994 -0.90 26.00 -5.27
C ILE A 994 0.18 25.81 -6.36
N THR A 995 -0.15 25.85 -7.66
CA THR A 995 0.87 25.79 -8.72
C THR A 995 1.83 26.98 -8.70
N GLN A 996 1.33 28.15 -8.27
CA GLN A 996 2.09 29.38 -8.16
C GLN A 996 2.70 29.57 -6.76
N TYR A 997 2.94 28.50 -6.00
CA TYR A 997 3.35 28.59 -4.59
C TYR A 997 4.61 29.44 -4.36
N HIS A 998 5.55 29.47 -5.30
CA HIS A 998 6.74 30.33 -5.23
C HIS A 998 6.41 31.83 -5.16
N GLN A 999 5.19 32.23 -5.55
CA GLN A 999 4.74 33.61 -5.51
C GLN A 999 3.96 33.93 -4.22
N LEU A 1000 3.51 32.93 -3.46
CA LEU A 1000 2.62 33.12 -2.32
C LEU A 1000 3.28 33.87 -1.17
N ARG A 1001 2.64 34.97 -0.79
CA ARG A 1001 2.92 35.78 0.39
C ARG A 1001 1.61 36.24 1.00
N VAL A 1002 1.04 35.40 1.85
CA VAL A 1002 -0.29 35.55 2.43
C VAL A 1002 -0.17 35.78 3.94
N TYR A 1003 -0.83 36.82 4.43
CA TYR A 1003 -0.96 37.13 5.85
C TYR A 1003 -2.18 38.02 6.07
N TRP A 1004 -2.66 38.08 7.32
CA TRP A 1004 -3.76 38.94 7.73
C TRP A 1004 -3.30 39.81 8.88
N THR A 1005 -3.90 41.00 9.00
CA THR A 1005 -3.62 41.92 10.11
C THR A 1005 -4.82 42.08 11.05
N VAL A 1006 -5.65 41.02 11.15
CA VAL A 1006 -6.89 41.04 11.92
C VAL A 1006 -6.60 41.01 13.43
N ASN A 1007 -5.64 40.19 13.87
CA ASN A 1007 -5.31 40.04 15.29
C ASN A 1007 -3.98 40.68 15.69
N TYR A 1008 -3.02 40.75 14.77
CA TYR A 1008 -1.73 41.42 14.96
C TYR A 1008 -1.50 42.44 13.83
N SER A 1009 -0.96 43.62 14.14
CA SER A 1009 -0.79 44.69 13.15
C SER A 1009 0.61 45.31 13.24
N ALA A 1010 0.98 46.05 12.20
CA ALA A 1010 2.24 46.78 12.12
C ALA A 1010 2.24 48.12 12.88
N GLU A 1011 1.19 48.39 13.67
CA GLU A 1011 1.11 49.57 14.52
C GLU A 1011 2.13 49.49 15.67
N ASP A 1012 2.32 48.30 16.24
CA ASP A 1012 3.38 48.03 17.21
C ASP A 1012 4.72 47.78 16.51
N GLU A 1013 5.78 48.44 16.99
CA GLU A 1013 7.10 48.39 16.39
C GLU A 1013 7.72 46.99 16.44
N THR A 1014 7.58 46.27 17.56
CA THR A 1014 8.16 44.93 17.72
C THR A 1014 7.49 43.94 16.78
N ILE A 1015 6.14 44.00 16.68
CA ILE A 1015 5.38 43.15 15.78
C ILE A 1015 5.69 43.48 14.32
N ARG A 1016 5.76 44.77 13.98
CA ARG A 1016 6.10 45.24 12.62
C ARG A 1016 7.45 44.71 12.15
N ASP A 1017 8.49 44.84 12.97
CA ASP A 1017 9.83 44.37 12.61
C ASP A 1017 9.86 42.85 12.47
N PHE A 1018 9.17 42.13 13.36
CA PHE A 1018 9.04 40.68 13.26
C PHE A 1018 8.29 40.25 11.98
N LEU A 1019 7.19 40.92 11.63
CA LEU A 1019 6.46 40.66 10.38
C LEU A 1019 7.35 40.92 9.16
N ARG A 1020 8.15 42.00 9.15
CA ARG A 1020 9.12 42.23 8.06
C ARG A 1020 10.10 41.07 7.93
N GLN A 1021 10.64 40.59 9.05
CA GLN A 1021 11.54 39.42 9.06
C GLN A 1021 10.84 38.16 8.52
N GLN A 1022 9.61 37.88 8.96
CA GLN A 1022 8.84 36.73 8.47
C GLN A 1022 8.58 36.82 6.97
N LEU A 1023 8.22 38.00 6.48
CA LEU A 1023 7.88 38.24 5.07
C LEU A 1023 9.09 38.29 4.13
N GLN A 1024 10.31 38.36 4.66
CA GLN A 1024 11.57 38.22 3.90
C GLN A 1024 12.02 36.75 3.75
N LYS A 1025 11.37 35.80 4.43
CA LYS A 1025 11.72 34.38 4.33
C LYS A 1025 11.44 33.81 2.92
N PRO A 1026 12.01 32.65 2.58
CA PRO A 1026 11.68 31.96 1.33
C PRO A 1026 10.18 31.64 1.25
N ARG A 1027 9.60 31.86 0.07
CA ARG A 1027 8.20 31.54 -0.25
C ARG A 1027 8.01 30.02 -0.43
N PRO A 1028 6.81 29.47 -0.20
CA PRO A 1028 5.56 30.17 0.12
C PRO A 1028 5.51 30.65 1.58
N ILE A 1029 4.91 31.82 1.79
CA ILE A 1029 4.64 32.38 3.11
C ILE A 1029 3.14 32.42 3.30
N ILE A 1030 2.62 31.70 4.31
CA ILE A 1030 1.22 31.73 4.71
C ILE A 1030 1.21 31.87 6.23
N LEU A 1031 1.09 33.10 6.72
CA LEU A 1031 1.06 33.36 8.16
C LEU A 1031 -0.35 33.09 8.70
N ASP A 1032 -0.41 32.37 9.82
CA ASP A 1032 -1.65 32.13 10.54
C ASP A 1032 -2.25 33.48 11.00
N PRO A 1033 -3.54 33.77 10.71
CA PRO A 1033 -4.18 35.01 11.13
C PRO A 1033 -4.25 35.19 12.65
N ALA A 1034 -4.07 34.13 13.44
CA ALA A 1034 -4.11 34.15 14.90
C ALA A 1034 -2.71 34.19 15.55
N ASP A 1035 -1.69 33.67 14.87
CA ASP A 1035 -0.30 33.53 15.36
C ASP A 1035 0.71 34.03 14.31
N PRO A 1036 1.34 35.20 14.49
CA PRO A 1036 2.28 35.77 13.52
C PRO A 1036 3.58 34.95 13.40
N THR A 1037 3.84 34.02 14.31
CA THR A 1037 5.01 33.13 14.29
C THR A 1037 4.77 31.85 13.47
N GLY A 1038 3.51 31.51 13.22
CA GLY A 1038 3.07 30.32 12.51
C GLY A 1038 3.07 30.49 11.00
N ASN A 1039 4.23 30.35 10.34
CA ASN A 1039 4.29 30.27 8.88
C ASN A 1039 3.98 28.83 8.41
N LEU A 1040 2.76 28.62 7.91
CA LEU A 1040 2.25 27.34 7.42
C LEU A 1040 2.75 26.97 6.00
N GLY A 1041 3.47 27.88 5.33
CA GLY A 1041 4.06 27.63 4.02
C GLY A 1041 5.47 27.02 4.06
N HIS A 1042 6.20 27.19 5.16
CA HIS A 1042 7.63 26.89 5.22
C HIS A 1042 7.97 25.38 5.25
N SER A 1043 9.08 25.00 4.61
CA SER A 1043 9.69 23.66 4.69
C SER A 1043 8.78 22.46 4.34
N ALA A 1044 7.81 22.68 3.46
CA ALA A 1044 6.88 21.65 2.99
C ALA A 1044 7.02 21.38 1.48
N ARG A 1045 6.63 20.17 1.04
CA ARG A 1045 6.69 19.72 -0.36
C ARG A 1045 5.55 20.27 -1.22
N TRP A 1046 5.51 21.59 -1.37
CA TRP A 1046 4.56 22.28 -2.24
C TRP A 1046 4.73 21.92 -3.72
N ASP A 1047 5.93 21.54 -4.14
CA ASP A 1047 6.25 21.05 -5.48
C ASP A 1047 5.43 19.81 -5.86
N LEU A 1048 5.27 18.86 -4.93
CA LEU A 1048 4.44 17.67 -5.15
C LEU A 1048 2.96 18.03 -5.24
N LEU A 1049 2.52 18.99 -4.43
CA LEU A 1049 1.15 19.46 -4.41
C LEU A 1049 0.80 20.26 -5.67
N ALA A 1050 1.75 21.03 -6.19
CA ALA A 1050 1.63 21.77 -7.45
C ALA A 1050 1.43 20.81 -8.63
N LYS A 1051 2.22 19.73 -8.71
CA LYS A 1051 2.06 18.72 -9.77
C LYS A 1051 0.67 18.06 -9.73
N GLU A 1052 0.21 17.65 -8.56
CA GLU A 1052 -1.14 17.08 -8.40
C GLU A 1052 -2.24 18.10 -8.74
N ALA A 1053 -2.02 19.38 -8.44
CA ALA A 1053 -2.93 20.46 -8.80
C ALA A 1053 -3.01 20.64 -10.32
N GLU A 1054 -1.89 20.57 -11.05
CA GLU A 1054 -1.86 20.62 -12.52
C GLU A 1054 -2.68 19.49 -13.16
N ASP A 1055 -2.51 18.26 -12.68
CA ASP A 1055 -3.27 17.11 -13.14
C ASP A 1055 -4.78 17.28 -12.85
N SER A 1056 -5.11 17.79 -11.65
CA SER A 1056 -6.50 18.04 -11.23
C SER A 1056 -7.19 19.17 -12.00
N MET A 1057 -6.43 20.18 -12.45
CA MET A 1057 -6.98 21.30 -13.25
C MET A 1057 -7.42 20.85 -14.65
N SER A 1058 -6.87 19.74 -15.15
CA SER A 1058 -7.25 19.15 -16.44
C SER A 1058 -8.42 18.16 -16.32
N ALA A 1059 -8.88 17.88 -15.10
CA ALA A 1059 -9.94 16.92 -14.82
C ALA A 1059 -11.35 17.51 -14.96
N LEU A 1060 -12.37 16.64 -15.01
CA LEU A 1060 -13.78 17.04 -15.24
C LEU A 1060 -14.35 17.99 -14.18
N CYS A 1061 -13.79 17.99 -12.97
CA CYS A 1061 -14.18 18.93 -11.92
C CYS A 1061 -13.74 20.37 -12.19
N CYS A 1062 -12.81 20.57 -13.13
CA CYS A 1062 -12.23 21.86 -13.50
C CYS A 1062 -12.42 22.20 -15.00
N THR A 1063 -13.22 21.43 -15.74
CA THR A 1063 -13.54 21.70 -17.15
C THR A 1063 -15.04 21.85 -17.37
N ASP A 1064 -15.44 22.73 -18.29
CA ASP A 1064 -16.82 22.87 -18.73
C ASP A 1064 -17.22 21.75 -19.72
N ARG A 1065 -18.49 21.71 -20.13
CA ARG A 1065 -19.07 20.72 -21.04
C ARG A 1065 -18.32 20.61 -22.36
N ASP A 1066 -17.85 21.73 -22.88
CA ASP A 1066 -17.15 21.79 -24.16
C ASP A 1066 -15.67 21.39 -24.02
N GLY A 1067 -15.21 21.10 -22.80
CA GLY A 1067 -13.83 20.77 -22.47
C GLY A 1067 -12.93 21.98 -22.24
N THR A 1068 -13.49 23.19 -22.26
CA THR A 1068 -12.78 24.41 -21.89
C THR A 1068 -12.48 24.42 -20.39
N ALA A 1069 -11.31 24.91 -19.99
CA ALA A 1069 -10.96 25.03 -18.58
C ALA A 1069 -11.89 26.06 -17.89
N ILE A 1070 -12.36 25.72 -16.69
CA ILE A 1070 -13.08 26.65 -15.82
C ILE A 1070 -12.15 27.82 -15.51
N ARG A 1071 -12.68 29.04 -15.60
CA ARG A 1071 -11.89 30.24 -15.33
C ARG A 1071 -11.68 30.39 -13.81
N PRO A 1072 -10.44 30.62 -13.35
CA PRO A 1072 -10.19 30.98 -11.96
C PRO A 1072 -10.77 32.38 -11.68
N TRP A 1073 -10.96 32.71 -10.41
CA TRP A 1073 -11.24 34.08 -9.99
C TRP A 1073 -10.05 34.98 -10.32
N PRO A 1074 -10.30 36.27 -10.62
CA PRO A 1074 -9.24 37.26 -10.80
C PRO A 1074 -8.63 37.63 -9.45
N VAL A 1075 -7.88 36.70 -8.87
CA VAL A 1075 -7.09 36.94 -7.67
C VAL A 1075 -5.98 37.90 -8.08
N ARG A 1076 -5.97 39.11 -7.51
CA ARG A 1076 -4.85 40.05 -7.70
C ARG A 1076 -3.58 39.28 -7.37
N GLY A 1077 -2.64 39.23 -8.32
CA GLY A 1077 -1.37 38.52 -8.13
C GLY A 1077 -0.78 38.88 -6.77
N ALA A 1078 -0.04 37.97 -6.14
CA ALA A 1078 0.45 38.07 -4.75
C ALA A 1078 1.38 39.27 -4.42
N ALA A 1079 1.35 40.34 -5.22
CA ALA A 1079 1.84 41.67 -4.94
C ALA A 1079 0.68 42.70 -5.00
N VAL A 1080 0.59 43.53 -3.94
CA VAL A 1080 -0.23 44.75 -3.77
C VAL A 1080 -1.49 44.65 -2.89
N VAL A 1081 -1.23 44.69 -1.57
CA VAL A 1081 -1.74 45.63 -0.53
C VAL A 1081 -3.17 46.17 -0.64
N TRP A 1082 -3.98 45.96 0.41
CA TRP A 1082 -4.92 46.96 0.94
C TRP A 1082 -4.84 47.05 2.47
N GLY A 1083 -4.63 48.27 2.95
CA GLY A 1083 -4.23 48.65 4.31
C GLY A 1083 -3.00 49.56 4.23
N ALA A 1084 -3.21 50.85 4.04
CA ALA A 1084 -2.15 51.83 3.78
C ALA A 1084 -1.08 51.87 4.89
N VAL A 1085 0.08 51.26 4.65
CA VAL A 1085 1.43 51.85 4.71
C VAL A 1085 2.30 51.04 3.73
N SER A 1086 2.89 51.71 2.74
CA SER A 1086 3.82 51.08 1.80
C SER A 1086 5.03 50.52 2.55
N TRP A 1087 5.25 49.21 2.45
CA TRP A 1087 6.48 48.57 2.91
C TRP A 1087 7.08 47.79 1.75
N VAL A 1088 8.04 48.47 1.09
CA VAL A 1088 8.81 48.09 -0.11
C VAL A 1088 8.10 48.34 -1.44
#